data_AF-A0A847M381-F1
#
_entry.id   AF-A0A847M381-F1
#
_cell.length_a   1.000
_cell.length_b   1.000
_cell.length_c   1.000
_cell.angle_alpha   90.00
_cell.angle_beta   90.00
_cell.angle_gamma   90.00
#
_symmetry.space_group_name_H-M   'P 1'
#
loop_
_entity.id
_entity.type
_entity.pdbx_description
1 polymer ?
#
loop_
_entity_poly.entity_id
_entity_poly.type
_entity_poly.pdbx_seq_one_letter_code
_entity_poly.pdbx_strand_id
1 'polypeptide(L)'
;MGNALDVVYEVLAFTNFASHTLYNNHQNRSAIEKTYNTYFDSDPVSDVWLYTTDFIWKDGISACSLLDTLQAWNNRLSNPYNIKCYILPFDDIATEFQAEYAREVAFRLVGLAHSTGKKVYISFAAGRKTIASDLQSAGSFFGCDAYIHVLSSNPKDFKYIEKTEVSAEEINHIIPLFYGREKANILSSKINIHDYPLTGTNDGIKVYLNNNVFTNQNTLVETCHDLQEKAHNVYVHQRSPELLYNFPILQQLGDGILQKLKEIRIESEEQIRGLPKIDLHCHLGGSLDVTDCVDIAYNLWSAHQYDPAFIIDPYTKIETIKQLPFTKRIGLLASFKGNEAALEQSWYEAFLDEAAFCGLYETYKTFDVYEQLGDLQGSVLLQTKEIIGLAVQRLLAKAIQDNCIALEIRCSPQNYTKEGLTYREVLQIILETIDTYRTDMAVGVILIASRHRKMSEMYETIEQFTDVVEGSNTVLKDLVNKYVIGFDVAGDEKARSPAELRSVFIALLQQCFPITIHAGEIQDAQKIWEAVYELNADRIGHGLTLIDNPDLLLKFLNRNIGIELCPSSNYQIVGFKDYSLLHATNAYKEYPLQGYLQNGLKVTINTDNRGISRTNLCREFVKASHMTNGGLSLLDALQLSKNSIDISFFPYKVKQELLDSAQTKIGEWLKSLHLV
;
A
#
# COMPACT_ATOMS: atom_id res chain seq x y z
N MET A 1 49.09 1.43 23.72
CA MET A 1 49.49 1.72 22.33
C MET A 1 49.80 3.20 22.30
N GLY A 2 50.84 3.61 21.57
CA GLY A 2 51.42 4.96 21.68
C GLY A 2 50.42 6.08 21.45
N ASN A 3 50.87 7.33 21.67
CA ASN A 3 50.10 8.55 21.39
C ASN A 3 49.26 8.39 20.09
N ALA A 4 47.97 8.73 20.14
CA ALA A 4 47.04 8.57 19.01
C ALA A 4 47.57 9.18 17.69
N LEU A 5 48.40 10.22 17.80
CA LEU A 5 49.05 10.88 16.68
C LEU A 5 50.15 10.02 16.00
N ASP A 6 50.88 9.22 16.77
CA ASP A 6 51.89 8.30 16.23
C ASP A 6 51.24 7.20 15.40
N VAL A 7 50.08 6.70 15.82
CA VAL A 7 49.33 5.69 15.04
C VAL A 7 48.81 6.26 13.72
N VAL A 8 48.33 7.51 13.72
CA VAL A 8 47.95 8.21 12.48
C VAL A 8 49.17 8.33 11.56
N TYR A 9 50.34 8.69 12.10
CA TYR A 9 51.58 8.76 11.33
C TYR A 9 52.01 7.39 10.79
N GLU A 10 51.94 6.32 11.59
CA GLU A 10 52.23 4.95 11.17
C GLU A 10 51.37 4.49 9.99
N VAL A 11 50.08 4.82 10.02
CA VAL A 11 49.13 4.54 8.93
C VAL A 11 49.50 5.34 7.69
N LEU A 12 49.64 6.67 7.80
CA LEU A 12 49.92 7.53 6.65
C LEU A 12 51.28 7.26 6.00
N ALA A 13 52.30 6.93 6.82
CA ALA A 13 53.61 6.57 6.31
C ALA A 13 53.57 5.27 5.50
N PHE A 14 52.63 4.37 5.80
CA PHE A 14 52.44 3.16 4.99
C PHE A 14 51.63 3.47 3.73
N THR A 15 50.53 4.22 3.82
CA THR A 15 49.67 4.51 2.65
C THR A 15 50.39 5.31 1.57
N ASN A 16 51.49 5.97 1.92
CA ASN A 16 52.34 6.71 1.00
C ASN A 16 53.80 6.23 1.14
N PHE A 17 54.00 4.91 1.15
CA PHE A 17 55.27 4.23 1.46
C PHE A 17 56.51 4.81 0.77
N ALA A 18 56.40 5.23 -0.50
CA ALA A 18 57.52 5.80 -1.25
C ALA A 18 57.93 7.22 -0.80
N SER A 19 57.04 7.94 -0.11
CA SER A 19 57.24 9.34 0.29
C SER A 19 57.62 9.52 1.76
N HIS A 20 57.62 8.44 2.56
CA HIS A 20 57.91 8.48 3.99
C HIS A 20 59.09 7.59 4.36
N THR A 21 59.86 8.01 5.36
CA THR A 21 61.07 7.29 5.80
C THR A 21 60.83 6.34 6.96
N LEU A 22 59.64 6.33 7.57
CA LEU A 22 59.34 5.60 8.80
C LEU A 22 59.73 4.11 8.71
N TYR A 23 59.30 3.42 7.65
CA TYR A 23 59.52 1.98 7.48
C TYR A 23 60.86 1.64 6.80
N ASN A 24 61.74 2.62 6.55
CA ASN A 24 63.00 2.39 5.81
C ASN A 24 63.92 1.37 6.49
N ASN A 25 63.94 1.35 7.82
CA ASN A 25 64.80 0.51 8.65
C ASN A 25 64.08 -0.74 9.16
N HIS A 26 62.86 -1.03 8.71
CA HIS A 26 62.08 -2.18 9.15
C HIS A 26 62.64 -3.50 8.56
N GLN A 27 62.85 -4.51 9.39
CA GLN A 27 63.43 -5.81 9.01
C GLN A 27 62.62 -6.52 7.90
N ASN A 28 61.30 -6.37 7.93
CA ASN A 28 60.38 -6.90 6.92
C ASN A 28 59.98 -5.86 5.84
N ARG A 29 60.80 -4.84 5.56
CA ARG A 29 60.49 -3.77 4.61
C ARG A 29 59.99 -4.28 3.25
N SER A 30 60.64 -5.30 2.69
CA SER A 30 60.24 -5.89 1.40
C SER A 30 58.81 -6.49 1.45
N ALA A 31 58.40 -7.07 2.59
CA ALA A 31 57.05 -7.59 2.75
C ALA A 31 56.00 -6.48 2.94
N ILE A 32 56.38 -5.40 3.62
CA ILE A 32 55.57 -4.18 3.79
C ILE A 32 55.34 -3.52 2.43
N GLU A 33 56.40 -3.34 1.63
CA GLU A 33 56.33 -2.79 0.27
C GLU A 33 55.48 -3.66 -0.67
N LYS A 34 55.61 -4.99 -0.59
CA LYS A 34 54.76 -5.91 -1.35
C LYS A 34 53.28 -5.76 -0.99
N THR A 35 52.97 -5.62 0.30
CA THR A 35 51.60 -5.38 0.78
C THR A 35 51.09 -4.04 0.26
N TYR A 36 51.90 -2.98 0.34
CA TYR A 36 51.57 -1.65 -0.21
C TYR A 36 51.21 -1.74 -1.70
N ASN A 37 52.09 -2.33 -2.51
CA ASN A 37 51.85 -2.48 -3.95
C ASN A 37 50.57 -3.29 -4.26
N THR A 38 50.23 -4.26 -3.41
CA THR A 38 49.02 -5.09 -3.58
C THR A 38 47.73 -4.30 -3.39
N TYR A 39 47.67 -3.35 -2.45
CA TYR A 39 46.44 -2.63 -2.09
C TYR A 39 46.35 -1.22 -2.67
N PHE A 40 47.48 -0.56 -2.89
CA PHE A 40 47.54 0.83 -3.34
C PHE A 40 47.81 0.96 -4.84
N ASP A 41 48.44 -0.05 -5.47
CA ASP A 41 48.80 -0.02 -6.90
C ASP A 41 49.51 1.28 -7.32
N SER A 42 50.42 1.76 -6.45
CA SER A 42 51.14 3.04 -6.59
C SER A 42 50.27 4.31 -6.57
N ASP A 43 49.03 4.23 -6.07
CA ASP A 43 48.13 5.36 -5.88
C ASP A 43 48.17 5.82 -4.41
N PRO A 44 48.89 6.91 -4.08
CA PRO A 44 49.05 7.38 -2.71
C PRO A 44 47.77 8.04 -2.18
N VAL A 45 47.53 7.95 -0.87
CA VAL A 45 46.40 8.64 -0.23
C VAL A 45 46.62 10.15 -0.30
N SER A 46 45.61 10.89 -0.78
CA SER A 46 45.60 12.36 -0.85
C SER A 46 44.72 13.01 0.20
N ASP A 47 43.63 12.35 0.59
CA ASP A 47 42.60 12.87 1.50
C ASP A 47 42.55 12.01 2.76
N VAL A 48 42.60 12.63 3.93
CA VAL A 48 42.65 11.95 5.22
C VAL A 48 41.55 12.49 6.11
N TRP A 49 40.55 11.66 6.41
CA TRP A 49 39.41 12.05 7.20
C TRP A 49 39.46 11.32 8.54
N LEU A 50 39.55 12.09 9.61
CA LEU A 50 39.68 11.62 10.98
C LEU A 50 38.47 12.06 11.78
N TYR A 51 38.13 11.34 12.84
CA TYR A 51 37.23 11.87 13.85
C TYR A 51 37.70 11.48 15.25
N THR A 52 37.44 12.36 16.22
CA THR A 52 37.89 12.22 17.60
C THR A 52 36.97 12.98 18.54
N THR A 53 36.98 12.63 19.82
CA THR A 53 36.36 13.45 20.88
C THR A 53 37.22 14.67 21.21
N ASP A 54 36.63 15.69 21.83
CA ASP A 54 37.34 16.88 22.33
C ASP A 54 38.04 16.60 23.68
N PHE A 55 38.71 15.45 23.78
CA PHE A 55 39.32 15.00 25.03
C PHE A 55 40.55 15.83 25.42
N ILE A 56 40.70 16.05 26.72
CA ILE A 56 41.94 16.52 27.34
C ILE A 56 42.62 15.33 28.03
N TRP A 57 43.83 14.99 27.60
CA TRP A 57 44.63 13.91 28.17
C TRP A 57 45.08 14.23 29.60
N LYS A 58 45.42 13.18 30.38
CA LYS A 58 45.87 13.30 31.78
C LYS A 58 47.07 14.23 31.98
N ASP A 59 47.87 14.42 30.93
CA ASP A 59 49.06 15.28 30.92
C ASP A 59 48.78 16.72 30.46
N GLY A 60 47.49 17.10 30.32
CA GLY A 60 47.06 18.45 29.93
C GLY A 60 47.10 18.73 28.42
N ILE A 61 47.46 17.75 27.60
CA ILE A 61 47.47 17.85 26.13
C ILE A 61 46.02 17.71 25.63
N SER A 62 45.54 18.63 24.79
CA SER A 62 44.21 18.52 24.17
C SER A 62 44.29 17.83 22.80
N ALA A 63 43.19 17.21 22.36
CA ALA A 63 43.05 16.73 20.98
C ALA A 63 43.41 17.82 19.95
N CYS A 64 43.02 19.08 20.24
CA CYS A 64 43.36 20.24 19.43
C CYS A 64 44.88 20.45 19.27
N SER A 65 45.65 20.33 20.34
CA SER A 65 47.12 20.49 20.31
C SER A 65 47.81 19.38 19.51
N LEU A 66 47.29 18.15 19.55
CA LEU A 66 47.77 17.05 18.73
C LEU A 66 47.47 17.29 17.24
N LEU A 67 46.30 17.83 16.91
CA LEU A 67 45.93 18.19 15.54
C LEU A 67 46.80 19.34 14.99
N ASP A 68 47.15 20.33 15.83
CA ASP A 68 48.09 21.38 15.42
C ASP A 68 49.49 20.80 15.11
N THR A 69 49.91 19.81 15.89
CA THR A 69 51.16 19.05 15.64
C THR A 69 51.08 18.27 14.33
N LEU A 70 49.94 17.61 14.07
CA LEU A 70 49.69 16.91 12.80
C LEU A 70 49.75 17.88 11.61
N GLN A 71 49.13 19.05 11.74
CA GLN A 71 49.11 20.07 10.69
C GLN A 71 50.51 20.64 10.43
N ALA A 72 51.27 20.93 11.49
CA ALA A 72 52.65 21.37 11.38
C ALA A 72 53.54 20.32 10.70
N TRP A 73 53.35 19.03 11.02
CA TRP A 73 54.02 17.94 10.33
C TRP A 73 53.62 17.86 8.85
N ASN A 74 52.33 17.88 8.56
CA ASN A 74 51.80 17.78 7.20
C ASN A 74 52.33 18.91 6.30
N ASN A 75 52.40 20.14 6.82
CA ASN A 75 52.95 21.30 6.11
C ASN A 75 54.44 21.20 5.78
N ARG A 76 55.19 20.27 6.41
CA ARG A 76 56.61 20.01 6.10
C ARG A 76 56.78 18.98 4.99
N LEU A 77 55.73 18.26 4.60
CA LEU A 77 55.80 17.26 3.53
C LEU A 77 55.90 17.95 2.17
N SER A 78 56.65 17.34 1.25
CA SER A 78 56.74 17.80 -0.13
C SER A 78 55.37 17.79 -0.83
N ASN A 79 54.52 16.82 -0.49
CA ASN A 79 53.14 16.70 -0.91
C ASN A 79 52.25 16.56 0.34
N PRO A 80 51.66 17.65 0.85
CA PRO A 80 50.80 17.60 2.03
C PRO A 80 49.47 16.90 1.72
N TYR A 81 48.95 16.17 2.70
CA TYR A 81 47.61 15.57 2.68
C TYR A 81 46.52 16.63 2.87
N ASN A 82 45.36 16.42 2.27
CA ASN A 82 44.14 17.13 2.62
C ASN A 82 43.50 16.49 3.86
N ILE A 83 43.89 16.98 5.05
CA ILE A 83 43.43 16.42 6.32
C ILE A 83 42.20 17.18 6.81
N LYS A 84 41.15 16.43 7.17
CA LYS A 84 39.99 16.94 7.92
C LYS A 84 39.78 16.07 9.15
N CYS A 85 39.67 16.68 10.31
CA CYS A 85 39.38 16.03 11.57
C CYS A 85 38.06 16.54 12.14
N TYR A 86 37.08 15.66 12.25
CA TYR A 86 35.77 15.93 12.81
C TYR A 86 35.82 15.73 14.33
N ILE A 87 35.62 16.82 15.08
CA ILE A 87 35.68 16.83 16.54
C ILE A 87 34.27 16.69 17.09
N LEU A 88 34.05 15.63 17.87
CA LEU A 88 32.76 15.31 18.48
C LEU A 88 32.57 16.23 19.70
N PRO A 89 31.33 16.67 20.00
CA PRO A 89 31.08 17.75 20.96
C PRO A 89 31.09 17.30 22.43
N PHE A 90 31.88 16.27 22.73
CA PHE A 90 32.03 15.69 24.05
C PHE A 90 33.47 15.24 24.27
N ASP A 91 33.90 15.24 25.53
CA ASP A 91 35.27 14.90 25.91
C ASP A 91 35.56 13.41 25.69
N ASP A 92 34.59 12.53 25.94
CA ASP A 92 34.76 11.08 25.80
C ASP A 92 33.43 10.38 25.46
N ILE A 93 33.50 9.13 24.97
CA ILE A 93 32.34 8.27 24.68
C ILE A 93 32.01 7.45 25.93
N ALA A 94 31.21 7.98 26.83
CA ALA A 94 30.84 7.32 28.10
C ALA A 94 29.38 6.84 28.15
N THR A 95 28.52 7.30 27.24
CA THR A 95 27.08 6.98 27.21
C THR A 95 26.67 6.32 25.90
N GLU A 96 25.50 5.67 25.89
CA GLU A 96 24.86 5.10 24.70
C GLU A 96 24.69 6.15 23.59
N PHE A 97 24.11 7.31 23.93
CA PHE A 97 23.96 8.44 22.99
C PHE A 97 25.29 8.87 22.36
N GLN A 98 26.38 8.95 23.13
CA GLN A 98 27.69 9.32 22.59
C GLN A 98 28.28 8.25 21.67
N ALA A 99 27.99 6.97 21.94
CA ALA A 99 28.41 5.86 21.08
C ALA A 99 27.62 5.87 19.76
N GLU A 100 26.31 6.09 19.81
CA GLU A 100 25.45 6.26 18.64
C GLU A 100 25.88 7.46 17.79
N TYR A 101 26.20 8.59 18.44
CA TYR A 101 26.73 9.78 17.77
C TYR A 101 28.03 9.46 17.02
N ALA A 102 28.96 8.75 17.67
CA ALA A 102 30.22 8.36 17.04
C ALA A 102 30.02 7.37 15.87
N ARG A 103 29.09 6.43 16.02
CA ARG A 103 28.71 5.49 14.96
C ARG A 103 28.12 6.21 13.75
N GLU A 104 27.27 7.19 13.99
CA GLU A 104 26.67 8.01 12.93
C GLU A 104 27.72 8.82 12.17
N VAL A 105 28.69 9.41 12.88
CA VAL A 105 29.84 10.08 12.25
C VAL A 105 30.64 9.11 11.38
N ALA A 106 30.92 7.89 11.87
CA ALA A 106 31.63 6.87 11.08
C ALA A 106 30.90 6.52 9.77
N PHE A 107 29.59 6.24 9.84
CA PHE A 107 28.79 5.92 8.65
C PHE A 107 28.77 7.09 7.65
N ARG A 108 28.61 8.33 8.13
CA ARG A 108 28.62 9.52 7.27
C ARG A 108 29.96 9.75 6.60
N LEU A 109 31.06 9.60 7.34
CA LEU A 109 32.41 9.78 6.78
C LEU A 109 32.73 8.74 5.71
N VAL A 110 32.43 7.46 5.97
CA VAL A 110 32.68 6.40 4.99
C VAL A 110 31.79 6.57 3.76
N GLY A 111 30.50 6.87 3.96
CA GLY A 111 29.59 7.16 2.84
C GLY A 111 30.05 8.36 2.01
N LEU A 112 30.52 9.43 2.65
CA LEU A 112 31.01 10.62 1.98
C LEU A 112 32.31 10.30 1.22
N ALA A 113 33.22 9.51 1.80
CA ALA A 113 34.44 9.08 1.14
C ALA A 113 34.13 8.24 -0.11
N HIS A 114 33.18 7.30 0.01
CA HIS A 114 32.71 6.49 -1.10
C HIS A 114 32.11 7.33 -2.24
N SER A 115 31.33 8.37 -1.91
CA SER A 115 30.71 9.25 -2.91
C SER A 115 31.70 10.04 -3.78
N THR A 116 32.98 10.14 -3.36
CA THR A 116 34.02 10.80 -4.16
C THR A 116 34.43 10.00 -5.39
N GLY A 117 34.08 8.71 -5.45
CA GLY A 117 34.52 7.79 -6.51
C GLY A 117 36.01 7.41 -6.46
N LYS A 118 36.74 7.86 -5.43
CA LYS A 118 38.13 7.46 -5.17
C LYS A 118 38.19 6.13 -4.41
N LYS A 119 39.37 5.51 -4.37
CA LYS A 119 39.63 4.36 -3.50
C LYS A 119 39.45 4.76 -2.03
N VAL A 120 38.75 3.95 -1.25
CA VAL A 120 38.43 4.21 0.15
C VAL A 120 39.18 3.22 1.03
N TYR A 121 40.02 3.75 1.92
CA TYR A 121 40.76 2.96 2.90
C TYR A 121 40.30 3.32 4.30
N ILE A 122 40.00 2.30 5.12
CA ILE A 122 39.42 2.50 6.45
C ILE A 122 40.42 2.03 7.50
N SER A 123 40.92 2.96 8.31
CA SER A 123 41.79 2.65 9.43
C SER A 123 41.01 2.57 10.74
N PHE A 124 41.24 1.51 11.50
CA PHE A 124 40.81 1.39 12.90
C PHE A 124 42.00 1.13 13.83
N ALA A 125 43.20 1.50 13.40
CA ALA A 125 44.42 1.42 14.21
C ALA A 125 44.37 2.35 15.44
N ALA A 126 43.66 3.48 15.36
CA ALA A 126 43.51 4.44 16.43
C ALA A 126 42.03 4.56 16.83
N GLY A 127 41.71 4.24 18.09
CA GLY A 127 40.36 4.44 18.62
C GLY A 127 39.89 3.39 19.62
N ARG A 128 38.70 3.60 20.18
CA ARG A 128 37.98 2.63 21.02
C ARG A 128 37.55 1.43 20.16
N LYS A 129 37.40 0.25 20.78
CA LYS A 129 36.94 -0.96 20.08
C LYS A 129 35.59 -0.78 19.37
N THR A 130 34.72 0.06 19.92
CA THR A 130 33.42 0.40 19.32
C THR A 130 33.58 1.14 18.00
N ILE A 131 34.43 2.18 17.95
CA ILE A 131 34.77 2.94 16.73
C ILE A 131 35.30 2.02 15.63
N ALA A 132 36.17 1.07 15.98
CA ALA A 132 36.69 0.09 15.03
C ALA A 132 35.56 -0.76 14.39
N SER A 133 34.62 -1.22 15.22
CA SER A 133 33.44 -1.97 14.77
C SER A 133 32.52 -1.13 13.88
N ASP A 134 32.32 0.15 14.21
CA ASP A 134 31.45 1.06 13.47
C ASP A 134 32.03 1.37 12.08
N LEU A 135 33.33 1.67 12.00
CA LEU A 135 34.04 1.88 10.74
C LEU A 135 34.08 0.62 9.88
N GLN A 136 34.25 -0.55 10.48
CA GLN A 136 34.18 -1.82 9.75
C GLN A 136 32.78 -2.04 9.16
N SER A 137 31.73 -1.81 9.96
CA SER A 137 30.34 -1.94 9.53
C SER A 137 29.98 -0.96 8.41
N ALA A 138 30.41 0.30 8.54
CA ALA A 138 30.24 1.30 7.49
C ALA A 138 30.99 0.90 6.21
N GLY A 139 32.21 0.37 6.33
CA GLY A 139 32.99 -0.15 5.22
C GLY A 139 32.33 -1.36 4.53
N SER A 140 31.68 -2.23 5.28
CA SER A 140 30.94 -3.37 4.71
C SER A 140 29.68 -2.92 3.96
N PHE A 141 29.02 -1.86 4.44
CA PHE A 141 27.84 -1.31 3.79
C PHE A 141 28.18 -0.50 2.52
N PHE A 142 29.06 0.51 2.63
CA PHE A 142 29.41 1.40 1.51
C PHE A 142 30.54 0.86 0.64
N GLY A 143 31.31 -0.10 1.10
CA GLY A 143 32.49 -0.65 0.42
C GLY A 143 33.79 0.04 0.83
N CYS A 144 34.89 -0.71 0.74
CA CYS A 144 36.25 -0.21 0.94
C CYS A 144 37.29 -1.06 0.19
N ASP A 145 38.41 -0.44 -0.18
CA ASP A 145 39.51 -1.04 -0.91
C ASP A 145 40.54 -1.73 0.00
N ALA A 146 40.59 -1.33 1.27
CA ALA A 146 41.26 -2.09 2.32
C ALA A 146 40.86 -1.61 3.72
N TYR A 147 40.92 -2.51 4.69
CA TYR A 147 41.00 -2.14 6.10
C TYR A 147 42.46 -2.06 6.56
N ILE A 148 42.76 -1.06 7.39
CA ILE A 148 44.08 -0.78 7.93
C ILE A 148 44.08 -0.96 9.44
N HIS A 149 45.03 -1.74 9.94
CA HIS A 149 45.35 -1.83 11.35
C HIS A 149 46.86 -1.73 11.58
N VAL A 150 47.25 -1.40 12.80
CA VAL A 150 48.67 -1.40 13.19
C VAL A 150 48.81 -2.25 14.45
N LEU A 151 49.59 -3.30 14.34
CA LEU A 151 49.93 -4.18 15.46
C LEU A 151 51.25 -3.71 16.07
N SER A 152 51.33 -3.72 17.40
CA SER A 152 52.57 -3.44 18.11
C SER A 152 52.91 -4.55 19.09
N SER A 153 54.14 -5.07 19.01
CA SER A 153 54.70 -6.02 19.97
C SER A 153 55.29 -5.36 21.22
N ASN A 154 55.39 -4.02 21.23
CA ASN A 154 55.96 -3.25 22.34
C ASN A 154 55.25 -1.88 22.47
N PRO A 155 54.38 -1.69 23.48
CA PRO A 155 53.46 -0.55 23.54
C PRO A 155 54.10 0.79 23.99
N LYS A 156 55.42 0.99 23.82
CA LYS A 156 56.13 2.22 24.20
C LYS A 156 55.73 3.42 23.34
N ASP A 157 55.76 4.63 23.91
CA ASP A 157 55.58 5.91 23.22
C ASP A 157 56.86 6.32 22.49
N PHE A 158 56.92 6.09 21.18
CA PHE A 158 58.13 6.35 20.40
C PHE A 158 58.15 7.75 19.75
N LYS A 159 57.06 8.54 19.79
CA LYS A 159 56.96 9.92 19.28
C LYS A 159 57.55 10.07 17.88
N TYR A 160 57.08 9.25 16.95
CA TYR A 160 57.63 9.15 15.60
C TYR A 160 57.47 10.44 14.78
N ILE A 161 56.38 11.18 15.00
CA ILE A 161 56.09 12.42 14.26
C ILE A 161 57.11 13.55 14.52
N GLU A 162 57.87 13.44 15.61
CA GLU A 162 58.92 14.38 16.01
C GLU A 162 60.31 13.97 15.50
N LYS A 163 60.48 12.74 15.00
CA LYS A 163 61.75 12.17 14.58
C LYS A 163 61.96 12.27 13.07
N THR A 164 63.18 12.62 12.65
CA THR A 164 63.59 12.60 11.23
C THR A 164 63.96 11.21 10.73
N GLU A 165 64.49 10.36 11.62
CA GLU A 165 64.80 8.95 11.36
C GLU A 165 64.41 8.08 12.56
N VAL A 166 63.98 6.85 12.29
CA VAL A 166 63.57 5.86 13.30
C VAL A 166 64.51 4.65 13.20
N SER A 167 65.02 4.19 14.34
CA SER A 167 65.97 3.08 14.37
C SER A 167 65.28 1.74 14.04
N ALA A 168 66.06 0.77 13.56
CA ALA A 168 65.55 -0.58 13.30
C ALA A 168 64.97 -1.23 14.57
N GLU A 169 65.59 -1.01 15.73
CA GLU A 169 65.11 -1.54 17.02
C GLU A 169 63.71 -1.02 17.38
N GLU A 170 63.42 0.25 17.10
CA GLU A 170 62.12 0.85 17.40
C GLU A 170 61.05 0.41 16.39
N ILE A 171 61.32 0.53 15.09
CA ILE A 171 60.28 0.31 14.07
C ILE A 171 59.91 -1.17 13.91
N ASN A 172 60.82 -2.10 14.20
CA ASN A 172 60.57 -3.55 14.08
C ASN A 172 59.45 -4.07 14.98
N HIS A 173 59.02 -3.29 15.96
CA HIS A 173 57.89 -3.62 16.81
C HIS A 173 56.53 -3.32 16.19
N ILE A 174 56.47 -2.51 15.13
CA ILE A 174 55.26 -2.00 14.48
C ILE A 174 55.00 -2.76 13.18
N ILE A 175 53.84 -3.40 13.07
CA ILE A 175 53.45 -4.20 11.92
C ILE A 175 52.16 -3.63 11.33
N PRO A 176 52.22 -2.96 10.16
CA PRO A 176 51.03 -2.54 9.44
C PRO A 176 50.31 -3.76 8.86
N LEU A 177 49.01 -3.85 9.09
CA LEU A 177 48.14 -4.93 8.63
C LEU A 177 47.09 -4.37 7.67
N PHE A 178 47.04 -4.94 6.47
CA PHE A 178 46.02 -4.65 5.47
C PHE A 178 45.25 -5.92 5.16
N TYR A 179 43.95 -5.86 5.31
CA TYR A 179 43.10 -7.00 5.02
C TYR A 179 41.70 -6.57 4.60
N GLY A 180 41.00 -7.48 3.94
CA GLY A 180 39.64 -7.27 3.47
C GLY A 180 39.57 -6.34 2.25
N ARG A 181 38.64 -6.65 1.36
CA ARG A 181 38.13 -5.75 0.32
C ARG A 181 36.63 -5.94 0.32
N GLU A 182 35.89 -4.90 0.65
CA GLU A 182 34.44 -4.98 0.69
C GLU A 182 33.89 -4.29 -0.55
N LYS A 183 33.11 -5.03 -1.34
CA LYS A 183 32.32 -4.40 -2.39
C LYS A 183 31.17 -3.66 -1.73
N ALA A 184 30.89 -2.45 -2.22
CA ALA A 184 29.71 -1.71 -1.83
C ALA A 184 28.47 -2.60 -1.91
N ASN A 185 27.67 -2.61 -0.84
CA ASN A 185 26.39 -3.28 -0.87
C ASN A 185 25.52 -2.64 -1.95
N ILE A 186 24.76 -3.41 -2.73
CA ILE A 186 23.87 -2.85 -3.75
C ILE A 186 22.88 -1.82 -3.18
N LEU A 187 22.53 -1.97 -1.89
CA LEU A 187 21.65 -1.06 -1.15
C LEU A 187 22.27 0.32 -0.92
N SER A 188 23.61 0.47 -0.96
CA SER A 188 24.25 1.77 -0.80
C SER A 188 23.88 2.74 -1.91
N SER A 189 23.57 2.24 -3.11
CA SER A 189 23.08 3.04 -4.24
C SER A 189 21.72 3.72 -3.98
N LYS A 190 20.97 3.25 -2.97
CA LYS A 190 19.69 3.85 -2.55
C LYS A 190 19.86 4.99 -1.56
N ILE A 191 21.08 5.25 -1.10
CA ILE A 191 21.39 6.31 -0.15
C ILE A 191 22.08 7.45 -0.89
N ASN A 192 21.44 8.63 -0.87
CA ASN A 192 22.13 9.87 -1.21
C ASN A 192 22.81 10.42 0.04
N ILE A 193 24.13 10.26 0.13
CA ILE A 193 24.89 10.65 1.32
C ILE A 193 24.80 12.16 1.63
N HIS A 194 24.54 13.00 0.63
CA HIS A 194 24.43 14.44 0.82
C HIS A 194 23.20 14.86 1.63
N ASP A 195 22.20 13.98 1.75
CA ASP A 195 21.04 14.17 2.63
C ASP A 195 21.41 13.95 4.11
N TYR A 196 22.61 13.44 4.38
CA TYR A 196 23.16 13.17 5.70
C TYR A 196 24.47 13.96 5.95
N PRO A 197 24.44 15.31 5.95
CA PRO A 197 25.64 16.11 6.10
C PRO A 197 26.23 16.06 7.52
N LEU A 198 27.54 16.28 7.64
CA LEU A 198 28.21 16.57 8.90
C LEU A 198 28.29 18.10 9.09
N THR A 199 27.48 18.65 10.00
CA THR A 199 27.41 20.10 10.23
C THR A 199 28.25 20.52 11.43
N GLY A 200 29.01 21.60 11.28
CA GLY A 200 29.95 22.08 12.28
C GLY A 200 30.66 23.37 11.87
N THR A 201 31.44 23.93 12.78
CA THR A 201 32.33 25.05 12.47
C THR A 201 33.66 24.50 11.94
N ASN A 202 34.13 25.05 10.82
CA ASN A 202 35.37 24.62 10.18
C ASN A 202 36.46 25.66 10.46
N ASP A 203 37.53 25.23 11.13
CA ASP A 203 38.74 26.02 11.37
C ASP A 203 39.98 25.21 10.95
N GLY A 204 40.50 25.51 9.76
CA GLY A 204 41.63 24.79 9.17
C GLY A 204 41.32 23.31 8.90
N ILE A 205 42.03 22.42 9.60
CA ILE A 205 41.79 20.96 9.51
C ILE A 205 40.75 20.48 10.53
N LYS A 206 40.25 21.34 11.42
CA LYS A 206 39.34 20.99 12.53
C LYS A 206 37.90 21.32 12.16
N VAL A 207 37.01 20.34 12.28
CA VAL A 207 35.57 20.51 12.06
C VAL A 207 34.84 20.17 13.35
N TYR A 208 34.46 21.17 14.15
CA TYR A 208 33.73 20.96 15.41
C TYR A 208 32.26 20.70 15.12
N LEU A 209 31.82 19.48 15.38
CA LEU A 209 30.44 19.06 15.15
C LEU A 209 29.50 19.63 16.21
N ASN A 210 28.25 19.91 15.84
CA ASN A 210 27.26 20.45 16.78
C ASN A 210 26.68 19.36 17.71
N ASN A 211 26.13 19.76 18.87
CA ASN A 211 25.45 18.84 19.79
C ASN A 211 24.12 18.28 19.25
N ASN A 212 23.47 18.99 18.33
CA ASN A 212 22.12 18.67 17.85
C ASN A 212 22.08 18.03 16.46
N VAL A 213 23.21 17.49 15.95
CA VAL A 213 23.30 17.07 14.53
C VAL A 213 22.35 15.91 14.20
N PHE A 214 22.00 15.07 15.18
CA PHE A 214 21.27 13.82 14.97
C PHE A 214 19.98 13.71 15.79
N THR A 215 19.34 14.82 16.16
CA THR A 215 18.11 14.79 16.96
C THR A 215 16.92 14.31 16.11
N ASN A 216 16.52 13.05 16.34
CA ASN A 216 15.26 12.37 16.03
C ASN A 216 14.59 12.73 14.69
N GLN A 217 14.90 11.95 13.64
CA GLN A 217 13.93 11.32 12.71
C GLN A 217 14.56 10.74 11.43
N ASN A 218 15.87 10.89 11.20
CA ASN A 218 16.53 10.23 10.06
C ASN A 218 18.05 10.11 10.25
N THR A 219 18.50 9.12 11.03
CA THR A 219 19.93 8.79 11.08
C THR A 219 20.31 7.92 9.88
N LEU A 220 21.55 8.07 9.41
CA LEU A 220 22.08 7.28 8.31
C LEU A 220 22.23 5.81 8.74
N VAL A 221 22.66 5.57 9.98
CA VAL A 221 22.82 4.22 10.53
C VAL A 221 21.50 3.46 10.54
N GLU A 222 20.41 4.06 11.06
CA GLU A 222 19.08 3.46 11.03
C GLU A 222 18.63 3.21 9.59
N THR A 223 18.83 4.19 8.69
CA THR A 223 18.48 4.03 7.26
C THR A 223 19.21 2.83 6.64
N CYS A 224 20.51 2.66 6.92
CA CYS A 224 21.29 1.53 6.41
C CYS A 224 20.78 0.20 6.96
N HIS A 225 20.50 0.15 8.27
CA HIS A 225 19.97 -1.03 8.95
C HIS A 225 18.61 -1.43 8.37
N ASP A 226 17.69 -0.49 8.24
CA ASP A 226 16.35 -0.70 7.68
C ASP A 226 16.41 -1.25 6.25
N LEU A 227 17.33 -0.74 5.42
CA LEU A 227 17.51 -1.26 4.06
C LEU A 227 18.00 -2.71 4.06
N GLN A 228 18.95 -3.05 4.95
CA GLN A 228 19.46 -4.42 5.06
C GLN A 228 18.39 -5.38 5.56
N GLU A 229 17.62 -4.99 6.58
CA GLU A 229 16.53 -5.79 7.13
C GLU A 229 15.45 -6.05 6.09
N LYS A 230 14.99 -5.01 5.37
CA LYS A 230 14.01 -5.15 4.29
C LYS A 230 14.49 -6.09 3.19
N ALA A 231 15.75 -5.99 2.79
CA ALA A 231 16.33 -6.87 1.77
C ALA A 231 16.41 -8.33 2.24
N HIS A 232 16.77 -8.54 3.52
CA HIS A 232 16.77 -9.87 4.13
C HIS A 232 15.38 -10.49 4.14
N ASN A 233 14.37 -9.74 4.58
CA ASN A 233 12.98 -10.20 4.62
C ASN A 233 12.51 -10.61 3.22
N VAL A 234 12.78 -9.80 2.19
CA VAL A 234 12.40 -10.14 0.80
C VAL A 234 13.03 -11.47 0.38
N TYR A 235 14.32 -11.68 0.67
CA TYR A 235 15.01 -12.92 0.33
C TYR A 235 14.42 -14.15 1.03
N VAL A 236 14.08 -14.01 2.32
CA VAL A 236 13.44 -15.08 3.10
C VAL A 236 12.05 -15.40 2.53
N HIS A 237 11.28 -14.37 2.16
CA HIS A 237 9.88 -14.49 1.74
C HIS A 237 9.66 -14.85 0.28
N GLN A 238 10.68 -14.80 -0.58
CA GLN A 238 10.56 -15.12 -2.02
C GLN A 238 10.00 -16.52 -2.32
N ARG A 239 9.99 -17.42 -1.34
CA ARG A 239 9.50 -18.80 -1.49
C ARG A 239 8.09 -19.03 -0.94
N SER A 240 7.45 -18.01 -0.37
CA SER A 240 6.12 -18.12 0.24
C SER A 240 5.03 -17.83 -0.81
N PRO A 241 4.29 -18.83 -1.31
CA PRO A 241 3.30 -18.63 -2.36
C PRO A 241 2.24 -17.61 -1.97
N GLU A 242 1.80 -17.59 -0.70
CA GLU A 242 0.80 -16.64 -0.21
C GLU A 242 1.26 -15.17 -0.27
N LEU A 243 2.57 -14.90 -0.28
CA LEU A 243 3.11 -13.54 -0.38
C LEU A 243 3.40 -13.12 -1.83
N LEU A 244 3.56 -14.08 -2.75
CA LEU A 244 3.75 -13.81 -4.17
C LEU A 244 2.50 -13.20 -4.82
N TYR A 245 1.32 -13.61 -4.34
CA TYR A 245 0.04 -13.10 -4.84
C TYR A 245 -0.45 -11.85 -4.10
N ASN A 246 0.33 -11.32 -3.15
CA ASN A 246 -0.08 -10.23 -2.27
C ASN A 246 0.73 -8.94 -2.50
N PHE A 247 0.58 -7.94 -1.65
CA PHE A 247 1.29 -6.67 -1.76
C PHE A 247 2.80 -6.83 -1.51
N PRO A 248 3.68 -6.20 -2.33
CA PRO A 248 5.12 -6.30 -2.16
C PRO A 248 5.64 -5.83 -0.79
N ILE A 249 4.95 -4.88 -0.14
CA ILE A 249 5.29 -4.41 1.21
C ILE A 249 5.33 -5.55 2.25
N LEU A 250 4.54 -6.61 2.07
CA LEU A 250 4.52 -7.74 3.02
C LEU A 250 5.82 -8.53 3.00
N GLN A 251 6.50 -8.58 1.85
CA GLN A 251 7.82 -9.22 1.74
C GLN A 251 8.90 -8.46 2.50
N GLN A 252 8.64 -7.20 2.88
CA GLN A 252 9.56 -6.38 3.67
C GLN A 252 9.32 -6.50 5.17
N LEU A 253 8.24 -7.15 5.60
CA LEU A 253 7.89 -7.33 7.02
C LEU A 253 8.64 -8.52 7.62
N GLY A 254 8.99 -8.42 8.90
CA GLY A 254 9.58 -9.52 9.65
C GLY A 254 8.57 -10.65 9.92
N ASP A 255 9.06 -11.87 10.09
CA ASP A 255 8.25 -13.09 10.29
C ASP A 255 7.23 -12.96 11.42
N GLY A 256 7.59 -12.30 12.52
CA GLY A 256 6.69 -12.10 13.66
C GLY A 256 5.45 -11.27 13.32
N ILE A 257 5.58 -10.28 12.43
CA ILE A 257 4.45 -9.45 11.99
C ILE A 257 3.56 -10.26 11.04
N LEU A 258 4.16 -10.99 10.10
CA LEU A 258 3.42 -11.84 9.17
C LEU A 258 2.65 -12.94 9.91
N GLN A 259 3.24 -13.54 10.95
CA GLN A 259 2.55 -14.51 11.78
C GLN A 259 1.34 -13.88 12.49
N LYS A 260 1.49 -12.68 13.05
CA LYS A 260 0.36 -11.93 13.62
C LYS A 260 -0.74 -11.67 12.59
N LEU A 261 -0.39 -11.28 11.36
CA LEU A 261 -1.37 -11.08 10.29
C LEU A 261 -2.14 -12.36 9.93
N LYS A 262 -1.50 -13.53 10.03
CA LYS A 262 -2.12 -14.85 9.83
C LYS A 262 -3.00 -15.29 11.01
N GLU A 263 -2.71 -14.81 12.23
CA GLU A 263 -3.40 -15.23 13.45
C GLU A 263 -4.58 -14.32 13.82
N ILE A 264 -4.44 -13.00 13.66
CA ILE A 264 -5.49 -12.05 14.02
C ILE A 264 -6.67 -12.21 13.07
N ARG A 265 -7.86 -12.47 13.64
CA ARG A 265 -9.12 -12.58 12.92
C ARG A 265 -9.82 -11.25 12.81
N ILE A 266 -10.55 -11.06 11.72
CA ILE A 266 -11.42 -9.91 11.50
C ILE A 266 -12.71 -10.16 12.30
N GLU A 267 -12.91 -9.38 13.34
CA GLU A 267 -14.06 -9.45 14.27
C GLU A 267 -14.83 -8.12 14.32
N SER A 268 -14.21 -7.00 13.89
CA SER A 268 -14.84 -5.68 13.93
C SER A 268 -14.46 -4.79 12.76
N GLU A 269 -15.31 -3.79 12.47
CA GLU A 269 -15.01 -2.77 11.46
C GLU A 269 -13.75 -1.97 11.81
N GLU A 270 -13.44 -1.77 13.09
CA GLU A 270 -12.29 -0.98 13.53
C GLU A 270 -10.97 -1.57 13.03
N GLN A 271 -10.83 -2.91 13.07
CA GLN A 271 -9.63 -3.60 12.62
C GLN A 271 -9.36 -3.40 11.13
N ILE A 272 -10.39 -3.27 10.30
CA ILE A 272 -10.27 -3.19 8.83
C ILE A 272 -10.57 -1.80 8.28
N ARG A 273 -10.91 -0.82 9.12
CA ARG A 273 -11.24 0.55 8.69
C ARG A 273 -10.07 1.19 7.96
N GLY A 274 -8.84 1.02 8.49
CA GLY A 274 -7.61 1.54 7.89
C GLY A 274 -7.07 0.75 6.68
N LEU A 275 -7.56 -0.47 6.42
CA LEU A 275 -7.17 -1.24 5.24
C LEU A 275 -7.60 -0.50 3.96
N PRO A 276 -6.74 -0.27 2.96
CA PRO A 276 -7.18 0.22 1.66
C PRO A 276 -8.05 -0.85 1.00
N LYS A 277 -9.29 -0.49 0.63
CA LYS A 277 -10.26 -1.42 0.04
C LYS A 277 -10.70 -0.94 -1.33
N ILE A 278 -11.20 -1.87 -2.15
CA ILE A 278 -11.71 -1.58 -3.48
C ILE A 278 -13.02 -2.34 -3.62
N ASP A 279 -14.07 -1.64 -4.06
CA ASP A 279 -15.39 -2.20 -4.26
C ASP A 279 -15.68 -2.25 -5.77
N LEU A 280 -15.76 -3.46 -6.32
CA LEU A 280 -15.94 -3.73 -7.75
C LEU A 280 -17.40 -4.04 -8.10
N HIS A 281 -18.26 -4.20 -7.10
CA HIS A 281 -19.64 -4.62 -7.27
C HIS A 281 -20.53 -3.79 -6.35
N CYS A 282 -20.88 -2.58 -6.79
CA CYS A 282 -21.70 -1.66 -6.03
C CYS A 282 -22.74 -0.99 -6.95
N HIS A 283 -24.03 -1.28 -6.76
CA HIS A 283 -25.11 -0.71 -7.56
C HIS A 283 -25.49 0.67 -7.05
N LEU A 284 -25.50 1.66 -7.95
CA LEU A 284 -25.98 3.01 -7.62
C LEU A 284 -27.43 2.99 -7.11
N GLY A 285 -28.29 2.18 -7.75
CA GLY A 285 -29.71 2.11 -7.42
C GLY A 285 -30.03 1.57 -6.03
N GLY A 286 -29.17 0.75 -5.44
CA GLY A 286 -29.36 0.20 -4.09
C GLY A 286 -28.38 0.78 -3.07
N SER A 287 -27.76 1.92 -3.36
CA SER A 287 -26.67 2.46 -2.54
C SER A 287 -27.10 3.36 -1.38
N LEU A 288 -28.29 3.97 -1.48
CA LEU A 288 -28.78 4.93 -0.48
C LEU A 288 -29.41 4.20 0.70
N ASP A 289 -29.08 4.60 1.92
CA ASP A 289 -29.83 4.14 3.09
C ASP A 289 -31.07 5.02 3.33
N VAL A 290 -31.85 4.65 4.35
CA VAL A 290 -33.08 5.38 4.73
C VAL A 290 -32.78 6.85 5.05
N THR A 291 -31.70 7.11 5.77
CA THR A 291 -31.29 8.46 6.15
C THR A 291 -30.96 9.31 4.92
N ASP A 292 -30.20 8.76 3.97
CA ASP A 292 -29.91 9.45 2.71
C ASP A 292 -31.19 9.78 1.94
N CYS A 293 -32.12 8.82 1.84
CA CYS A 293 -33.37 9.00 1.12
C CYS A 293 -34.20 10.14 1.73
N VAL A 294 -34.31 10.18 3.07
CA VAL A 294 -35.03 11.23 3.80
C VAL A 294 -34.33 12.57 3.65
N ASP A 295 -33.00 12.61 3.79
CA ASP A 295 -32.22 13.84 3.66
C ASP A 295 -32.32 14.46 2.26
N ILE A 296 -32.17 13.64 1.22
CA ILE A 296 -32.28 14.08 -0.17
C ILE A 296 -33.70 14.60 -0.43
N ALA A 297 -34.72 13.85 -0.01
CA ALA A 297 -36.11 14.24 -0.18
C ALA A 297 -36.44 15.54 0.55
N TYR A 298 -36.00 15.69 1.80
CA TYR A 298 -36.23 16.89 2.61
C TYR A 298 -35.56 18.15 2.02
N ASN A 299 -34.32 18.03 1.56
CA ASN A 299 -33.60 19.14 0.95
C ASN A 299 -34.27 19.58 -0.36
N LEU A 300 -34.66 18.62 -1.19
CA LEU A 300 -35.41 18.90 -2.41
C LEU A 300 -36.76 19.56 -2.08
N TRP A 301 -37.47 19.01 -1.09
CA TRP A 301 -38.76 19.53 -0.66
C TRP A 301 -38.69 21.00 -0.24
N SER A 302 -37.70 21.30 0.59
CA SER A 302 -37.44 22.63 1.13
C SER A 302 -37.06 23.62 0.03
N ALA A 303 -36.23 23.20 -0.93
CA ALA A 303 -35.78 24.03 -2.05
C ALA A 303 -36.92 24.41 -3.00
N HIS A 304 -37.88 23.50 -3.23
CA HIS A 304 -39.00 23.71 -4.15
C HIS A 304 -40.26 24.26 -3.48
N GLN A 305 -40.25 24.51 -2.17
CA GLN A 305 -41.36 25.08 -1.40
C GLN A 305 -42.70 24.36 -1.61
N TYR A 306 -42.69 23.03 -1.64
CA TYR A 306 -43.93 22.26 -1.79
C TYR A 306 -44.83 22.44 -0.56
N ASP A 307 -46.15 22.44 -0.79
CA ASP A 307 -47.17 22.66 0.25
C ASP A 307 -47.14 21.53 1.32
N PRO A 308 -46.94 21.85 2.62
CA PRO A 308 -46.99 20.87 3.70
C PRO A 308 -48.25 20.00 3.75
N ALA A 309 -49.38 20.45 3.17
CA ALA A 309 -50.59 19.65 3.02
C ALA A 309 -50.43 18.40 2.13
N PHE A 310 -49.35 18.33 1.35
CA PHE A 310 -48.99 17.14 0.56
C PHE A 310 -48.30 16.03 1.38
N ILE A 311 -47.95 16.28 2.65
CA ILE A 311 -47.49 15.22 3.55
C ILE A 311 -48.67 14.27 3.77
N ILE A 312 -48.59 13.11 3.12
CA ILE A 312 -49.51 12.00 3.36
C ILE A 312 -49.16 11.41 4.73
N ASP A 313 -50.14 10.81 5.40
CA ASP A 313 -49.96 10.10 6.67
C ASP A 313 -48.63 9.30 6.68
N PRO A 314 -47.67 9.61 7.57
CA PRO A 314 -46.40 8.90 7.65
C PRO A 314 -46.57 7.41 8.00
N TYR A 315 -47.77 6.97 8.40
CA TYR A 315 -48.09 5.54 8.57
C TYR A 315 -48.57 4.86 7.28
N THR A 316 -48.54 5.56 6.13
CA THR A 316 -48.88 4.97 4.83
C THR A 316 -47.89 3.87 4.47
N LYS A 317 -48.39 2.67 4.16
CA LYS A 317 -47.56 1.55 3.71
C LYS A 317 -46.71 1.92 2.50
N ILE A 318 -45.44 1.50 2.52
CA ILE A 318 -44.44 1.78 1.49
C ILE A 318 -44.88 1.34 0.08
N GLU A 319 -45.61 0.24 -0.01
CA GLU A 319 -46.17 -0.27 -1.28
C GLU A 319 -47.06 0.77 -1.98
N THR A 320 -47.79 1.57 -1.20
CA THR A 320 -48.66 2.64 -1.70
C THR A 320 -47.84 3.81 -2.25
N ILE A 321 -46.64 4.04 -1.73
CA ILE A 321 -45.75 5.16 -2.09
C ILE A 321 -45.31 5.04 -3.55
N LYS A 322 -45.02 3.82 -4.00
CA LYS A 322 -44.54 3.55 -5.38
C LYS A 322 -45.53 4.03 -6.45
N GLN A 323 -46.82 4.09 -6.12
CA GLN A 323 -47.88 4.50 -7.05
C GLN A 323 -48.16 6.00 -7.03
N LEU A 324 -47.55 6.75 -6.11
CA LEU A 324 -47.77 8.18 -6.00
C LEU A 324 -47.04 8.96 -7.11
N PRO A 325 -47.58 10.12 -7.54
CA PRO A 325 -46.83 11.09 -8.33
C PRO A 325 -45.50 11.45 -7.67
N PHE A 326 -44.46 11.71 -8.46
CA PHE A 326 -43.10 11.94 -7.97
C PHE A 326 -43.02 12.96 -6.82
N THR A 327 -43.66 14.12 -6.97
CA THR A 327 -43.68 15.16 -5.94
C THR A 327 -44.27 14.67 -4.61
N LYS A 328 -45.32 13.84 -4.63
CA LYS A 328 -45.90 13.26 -3.40
C LYS A 328 -44.98 12.23 -2.75
N ARG A 329 -44.20 11.48 -3.55
CA ARG A 329 -43.16 10.57 -3.01
C ARG A 329 -42.11 11.35 -2.23
N ILE A 330 -41.61 12.44 -2.80
CA ILE A 330 -40.64 13.33 -2.14
C ILE A 330 -41.21 13.90 -0.84
N GLY A 331 -42.46 14.38 -0.84
CA GLY A 331 -43.09 14.93 0.36
C GLY A 331 -43.26 13.93 1.48
N LEU A 332 -43.65 12.70 1.15
CA LEU A 332 -43.77 11.66 2.14
C LEU A 332 -42.42 11.27 2.75
N LEU A 333 -41.38 11.07 1.93
CA LEU A 333 -40.03 10.78 2.45
C LEU A 333 -39.50 11.94 3.30
N ALA A 334 -39.69 13.19 2.86
CA ALA A 334 -39.30 14.39 3.60
C ALA A 334 -40.01 14.51 4.96
N SER A 335 -41.24 14.00 5.08
CA SER A 335 -42.02 14.04 6.33
C SER A 335 -41.41 13.21 7.46
N PHE A 336 -40.56 12.24 7.14
CA PHE A 336 -39.83 11.43 8.11
C PHE A 336 -38.56 12.11 8.62
N LYS A 337 -38.28 13.37 8.24
CA LYS A 337 -37.11 14.08 8.75
C LYS A 337 -37.17 14.20 10.28
N GLY A 338 -36.15 13.65 10.96
CA GLY A 338 -36.12 13.54 12.43
C GLY A 338 -36.88 12.34 13.01
N ASN A 339 -37.43 11.46 12.17
CA ASN A 339 -38.06 10.20 12.54
C ASN A 339 -37.68 9.07 11.55
N GLU A 340 -36.42 9.08 11.09
CA GLU A 340 -35.89 8.15 10.09
C GLU A 340 -36.00 6.68 10.56
N ALA A 341 -35.88 6.42 11.86
CA ALA A 341 -36.01 5.09 12.45
C ALA A 341 -37.42 4.49 12.27
N ALA A 342 -38.49 5.32 12.29
CA ALA A 342 -39.83 4.82 12.03
C ALA A 342 -40.02 4.41 10.56
N LEU A 343 -39.37 5.13 9.64
CA LEU A 343 -39.33 4.74 8.23
C LEU A 343 -38.56 3.43 8.06
N GLU A 344 -37.38 3.30 8.69
CA GLU A 344 -36.59 2.05 8.63
C GLU A 344 -37.37 0.84 9.17
N GLN A 345 -38.07 1.00 10.30
CA GLN A 345 -38.93 -0.02 10.88
C GLN A 345 -40.09 -0.43 9.96
N SER A 346 -40.69 0.53 9.26
CA SER A 346 -41.78 0.25 8.31
C SER A 346 -41.28 -0.32 6.98
N TRP A 347 -40.00 -0.12 6.66
CA TRP A 347 -39.41 -0.53 5.40
C TRP A 347 -38.85 -1.94 5.46
N TYR A 348 -38.05 -2.22 6.48
CA TYR A 348 -37.44 -3.54 6.64
C TYR A 348 -38.31 -4.50 7.44
N GLU A 349 -39.23 -3.99 8.28
CA GLU A 349 -40.11 -4.81 9.13
C GLU A 349 -39.33 -5.91 9.87
N ALA A 350 -39.58 -7.19 9.52
CA ALA A 350 -38.91 -8.35 10.10
C ALA A 350 -37.42 -8.43 9.72
N PHE A 351 -37.01 -7.84 8.59
CA PHE A 351 -35.63 -7.86 8.08
C PHE A 351 -34.69 -6.89 8.82
N LEU A 352 -35.18 -6.18 9.84
CA LEU A 352 -34.31 -5.53 10.80
C LEU A 352 -33.50 -6.53 11.63
N ASP A 353 -34.05 -7.73 11.85
CA ASP A 353 -33.36 -8.87 12.45
C ASP A 353 -32.52 -9.59 11.37
N GLU A 354 -31.21 -9.62 11.56
CA GLU A 354 -30.26 -10.24 10.64
C GLU A 354 -30.47 -11.76 10.50
N ALA A 355 -30.97 -12.43 11.54
CA ALA A 355 -31.30 -13.85 11.44
C ALA A 355 -32.53 -14.10 10.54
N ALA A 356 -33.47 -13.16 10.52
CA ALA A 356 -34.66 -13.20 9.65
C ALA A 356 -34.36 -12.73 8.22
N PHE A 357 -33.34 -11.89 8.03
CA PHE A 357 -32.88 -11.43 6.72
C PHE A 357 -31.84 -12.40 6.12
N CYS A 358 -32.21 -13.68 5.97
CA CYS A 358 -31.33 -14.73 5.47
C CYS A 358 -32.10 -15.72 4.58
N GLY A 359 -31.49 -16.14 3.47
CA GLY A 359 -32.07 -17.16 2.60
C GLY A 359 -33.47 -16.81 2.09
N LEU A 360 -33.70 -15.53 1.73
CA LEU A 360 -34.98 -15.05 1.25
C LEU A 360 -35.45 -15.83 0.02
N TYR A 361 -34.54 -16.16 -0.89
CA TYR A 361 -34.88 -16.94 -2.08
C TYR A 361 -35.37 -18.34 -1.72
N GLU A 362 -34.73 -18.99 -0.76
CA GLU A 362 -35.15 -20.31 -0.29
C GLU A 362 -36.51 -20.26 0.40
N THR A 363 -36.78 -19.18 1.14
CA THR A 363 -38.03 -18.98 1.89
C THR A 363 -39.22 -18.59 1.00
N TYR A 364 -39.03 -17.60 0.13
CA TYR A 364 -40.12 -17.00 -0.65
C TYR A 364 -40.19 -17.52 -2.09
N LYS A 365 -39.17 -18.26 -2.56
CA LYS A 365 -39.05 -18.79 -3.93
C LYS A 365 -39.12 -17.72 -5.03
N THR A 366 -38.84 -16.47 -4.68
CA THR A 366 -38.76 -15.34 -5.60
C THR A 366 -37.64 -14.38 -5.19
N PHE A 367 -37.06 -13.70 -6.18
CA PHE A 367 -36.08 -12.63 -5.98
C PHE A 367 -36.74 -11.30 -5.58
N ASP A 368 -38.04 -11.15 -5.88
CA ASP A 368 -38.77 -9.89 -5.74
C ASP A 368 -38.74 -9.32 -4.31
N VAL A 369 -38.66 -10.18 -3.29
CA VAL A 369 -38.65 -9.72 -1.88
C VAL A 369 -37.43 -8.85 -1.58
N TYR A 370 -36.26 -9.23 -2.12
CA TYR A 370 -35.05 -8.43 -1.97
C TYR A 370 -35.08 -7.19 -2.86
N GLU A 371 -35.46 -7.35 -4.13
CA GLU A 371 -35.50 -6.25 -5.11
C GLU A 371 -36.45 -5.13 -4.67
N GLN A 372 -37.63 -5.47 -4.12
CA GLN A 372 -38.64 -4.50 -3.71
C GLN A 372 -38.19 -3.58 -2.57
N LEU A 373 -37.23 -4.00 -1.75
CA LEU A 373 -36.61 -3.16 -0.73
C LEU A 373 -35.79 -2.02 -1.37
N GLY A 374 -35.20 -2.26 -2.54
CA GLY A 374 -34.40 -1.29 -3.29
C GLY A 374 -35.19 -0.28 -4.12
N ASP A 375 -36.47 -0.54 -4.40
CA ASP A 375 -37.26 0.30 -5.30
C ASP A 375 -37.26 1.79 -4.90
N LEU A 376 -37.52 2.06 -3.62
CA LEU A 376 -37.58 3.41 -3.07
C LEU A 376 -36.22 4.12 -3.10
N GLN A 377 -35.10 3.41 -2.98
CA GLN A 377 -33.74 3.96 -3.04
C GLN A 377 -33.28 4.22 -4.48
N GLY A 378 -33.74 3.38 -5.41
CA GLY A 378 -33.30 3.35 -6.79
C GLY A 378 -34.33 3.94 -7.75
N SER A 379 -35.01 3.07 -8.51
CA SER A 379 -35.84 3.47 -9.66
C SER A 379 -37.05 4.34 -9.31
N VAL A 380 -37.40 4.48 -8.03
CA VAL A 380 -38.47 5.40 -7.60
C VAL A 380 -37.93 6.79 -7.30
N LEU A 381 -36.73 6.92 -6.73
CA LEU A 381 -36.18 8.20 -6.30
C LEU A 381 -35.25 8.81 -7.35
N LEU A 382 -34.38 8.02 -7.97
CA LEU A 382 -33.35 8.46 -8.92
C LEU A 382 -33.95 8.80 -10.28
N GLN A 383 -34.69 9.92 -10.36
CA GLN A 383 -35.42 10.32 -11.57
C GLN A 383 -35.16 11.77 -12.01
N THR A 384 -34.47 12.57 -11.20
CA THR A 384 -34.11 13.95 -11.55
C THR A 384 -32.61 14.15 -11.46
N LYS A 385 -32.10 15.18 -12.15
CA LYS A 385 -30.68 15.53 -12.15
C LYS A 385 -30.14 15.75 -10.74
N GLU A 386 -30.88 16.48 -9.92
CA GLU A 386 -30.49 16.84 -8.56
C GLU A 386 -30.35 15.60 -7.69
N ILE A 387 -31.32 14.68 -7.74
CA ILE A 387 -31.31 13.48 -6.92
C ILE A 387 -30.23 12.50 -7.38
N ILE A 388 -30.08 12.27 -8.69
CA ILE A 388 -29.05 11.38 -9.22
C ILE A 388 -27.66 11.88 -8.82
N GLY A 389 -27.41 13.19 -8.97
CA GLY A 389 -26.15 13.81 -8.54
C GLY A 389 -25.91 13.65 -7.03
N LEU A 390 -26.90 13.94 -6.19
CA LEU A 390 -26.79 13.75 -4.75
C LEU A 390 -26.53 12.28 -4.38
N ALA A 391 -27.17 11.34 -5.05
CA ALA A 391 -26.98 9.91 -4.78
C ALA A 391 -25.55 9.46 -5.08
N VAL A 392 -25.01 9.87 -6.23
CA VAL A 392 -23.60 9.63 -6.57
C VAL A 392 -22.66 10.24 -5.53
N GLN A 393 -22.90 11.50 -5.12
CA GLN A 393 -22.07 12.14 -4.08
C GLN A 393 -22.12 11.41 -2.74
N ARG A 394 -23.31 10.95 -2.30
CA ARG A 394 -23.47 10.18 -1.06
C ARG A 394 -22.72 8.85 -1.13
N LEU A 395 -22.83 8.14 -2.25
CA LEU A 395 -22.10 6.89 -2.46
C LEU A 395 -20.58 7.12 -2.41
N LEU A 396 -20.07 8.13 -3.12
CA LEU A 396 -18.63 8.46 -3.10
C LEU A 396 -18.15 8.83 -1.69
N ALA A 397 -18.89 9.69 -0.98
CA ALA A 397 -18.55 10.10 0.37
C ALA A 397 -18.48 8.91 1.33
N LYS A 398 -19.46 8.00 1.26
CA LYS A 398 -19.50 6.80 2.10
C LYS A 398 -18.40 5.80 1.75
N ALA A 399 -18.07 5.64 0.46
CA ALA A 399 -16.95 4.80 0.06
C ALA A 399 -15.61 5.33 0.61
N ILE A 400 -15.40 6.65 0.59
CA ILE A 400 -14.22 7.28 1.19
C ILE A 400 -14.16 7.05 2.71
N GLN A 401 -15.31 7.14 3.40
CA GLN A 401 -15.39 6.85 4.84
C GLN A 401 -15.01 5.40 5.18
N ASP A 402 -15.23 4.48 4.26
CA ASP A 402 -14.80 3.08 4.38
C ASP A 402 -13.33 2.89 3.98
N ASN A 403 -12.56 3.96 3.71
CA ASN A 403 -11.19 3.91 3.15
C ASN A 403 -11.12 3.10 1.84
N CYS A 404 -12.16 3.24 1.01
CA CYS A 404 -12.16 2.74 -0.35
C CYS A 404 -11.23 3.62 -1.21
N ILE A 405 -10.24 3.00 -1.85
CA ILE A 405 -9.28 3.69 -2.72
C ILE A 405 -9.67 3.61 -4.19
N ALA A 406 -10.58 2.69 -4.54
CA ALA A 406 -11.17 2.62 -5.86
C ALA A 406 -12.58 2.02 -5.83
N LEU A 407 -13.50 2.56 -6.62
CA LEU A 407 -14.90 2.14 -6.68
C LEU A 407 -15.36 1.97 -8.14
N GLU A 408 -15.92 0.81 -8.46
CA GLU A 408 -16.63 0.57 -9.72
C GLU A 408 -18.14 0.59 -9.45
N ILE A 409 -18.76 1.73 -9.78
CA ILE A 409 -20.20 1.94 -9.63
C ILE A 409 -20.90 1.29 -10.82
N ARG A 410 -21.84 0.38 -10.56
CA ARG A 410 -22.68 -0.18 -11.62
C ARG A 410 -24.06 0.44 -11.62
N CYS A 411 -24.60 0.73 -12.80
CA CYS A 411 -25.92 1.33 -12.92
C CYS A 411 -26.60 0.98 -14.24
N SER A 412 -27.94 1.04 -14.24
CA SER A 412 -28.78 0.93 -15.44
C SER A 412 -29.42 2.30 -15.71
N PRO A 413 -28.81 3.19 -16.51
CA PRO A 413 -29.34 4.55 -16.70
C PRO A 413 -30.79 4.57 -17.22
N GLN A 414 -31.23 3.55 -17.97
CA GLN A 414 -32.63 3.43 -18.41
C GLN A 414 -33.63 3.40 -17.24
N ASN A 415 -33.23 2.92 -16.06
CA ASN A 415 -34.13 2.85 -14.90
C ASN A 415 -34.43 4.24 -14.29
N TYR A 416 -33.71 5.28 -14.72
CA TYR A 416 -33.77 6.63 -14.17
C TYR A 416 -34.42 7.64 -15.15
N THR A 417 -35.21 7.15 -16.11
CA THR A 417 -35.78 7.92 -17.23
C THR A 417 -37.29 8.19 -17.12
N LYS A 418 -37.94 7.72 -16.05
CA LYS A 418 -39.42 7.74 -15.91
C LYS A 418 -40.01 9.16 -15.77
N GLU A 419 -39.23 10.11 -15.28
CA GLU A 419 -39.66 11.52 -15.12
C GLU A 419 -39.08 12.45 -16.20
N GLY A 420 -38.75 11.91 -17.38
CA GLY A 420 -38.47 12.71 -18.59
C GLY A 420 -36.99 12.86 -18.97
N LEU A 421 -36.06 12.33 -18.17
CA LEU A 421 -34.65 12.24 -18.55
C LEU A 421 -34.44 11.16 -19.62
N THR A 422 -33.54 11.42 -20.56
CA THR A 422 -33.05 10.42 -21.51
C THR A 422 -31.91 9.59 -20.93
N TYR A 423 -31.63 8.43 -21.53
CA TYR A 423 -30.47 7.59 -21.17
C TYR A 423 -29.15 8.39 -21.15
N ARG A 424 -28.92 9.19 -22.20
CA ARG A 424 -27.70 10.00 -22.35
C ARG A 424 -27.60 11.08 -21.27
N GLU A 425 -28.71 11.74 -20.94
CA GLU A 425 -28.72 12.75 -19.88
C GLU A 425 -28.43 12.12 -18.52
N VAL A 426 -29.03 10.99 -18.19
CA VAL A 426 -28.76 10.27 -16.94
C VAL A 426 -27.28 9.90 -16.84
N LEU A 427 -26.72 9.31 -17.90
CA LEU A 427 -25.30 8.97 -17.96
C LEU A 427 -24.43 10.22 -17.77
N GLN A 428 -24.71 11.29 -18.52
CA GLN A 428 -23.99 12.55 -18.41
C GLN A 428 -24.03 13.11 -16.98
N ILE A 429 -25.19 13.09 -16.32
CA ILE A 429 -25.35 13.57 -14.94
C ILE A 429 -24.46 12.77 -13.98
N ILE A 430 -24.44 11.44 -14.09
CA ILE A 430 -23.60 10.57 -13.25
C ILE A 430 -22.12 10.91 -13.47
N LEU A 431 -21.67 10.96 -14.72
CA LEU A 431 -20.26 11.18 -15.05
C LEU A 431 -19.79 12.59 -14.70
N GLU A 432 -20.59 13.63 -14.97
CA GLU A 432 -20.30 15.01 -14.58
C GLU A 432 -20.24 15.15 -13.05
N THR A 433 -21.11 14.45 -12.33
CA THR A 433 -21.06 14.47 -10.86
C THR A 433 -19.77 13.85 -10.34
N ILE A 434 -19.33 12.72 -10.91
CA ILE A 434 -18.04 12.10 -10.55
C ILE A 434 -16.89 13.06 -10.87
N ASP A 435 -16.88 13.69 -12.05
CA ASP A 435 -15.82 14.59 -12.48
C ASP A 435 -15.73 15.87 -11.64
N THR A 436 -16.87 16.40 -11.21
CA THR A 436 -16.96 17.63 -10.42
C THR A 436 -16.74 17.40 -8.93
N TYR A 437 -17.18 16.26 -8.37
CA TYR A 437 -17.03 15.98 -6.94
C TYR A 437 -15.56 15.82 -6.52
N ARG A 438 -14.68 15.39 -7.45
CA ARG A 438 -13.21 15.25 -7.32
C ARG A 438 -12.73 14.62 -6.02
N THR A 439 -12.30 13.37 -6.09
CA THR A 439 -11.78 12.62 -4.94
C THR A 439 -10.43 12.00 -5.29
N ASP A 440 -9.65 11.64 -4.27
CA ASP A 440 -8.41 10.86 -4.45
C ASP A 440 -8.70 9.37 -4.72
N MET A 441 -9.96 8.94 -4.61
CA MET A 441 -10.42 7.59 -4.91
C MET A 441 -10.60 7.44 -6.42
N ALA A 442 -10.07 6.38 -7.02
CA ALA A 442 -10.35 6.09 -8.43
C ALA A 442 -11.82 5.66 -8.59
N VAL A 443 -12.52 6.21 -9.58
CA VAL A 443 -13.94 5.90 -9.82
C VAL A 443 -14.11 5.41 -11.24
N GLY A 444 -14.79 4.28 -11.39
CA GLY A 444 -15.22 3.72 -12.66
C GLY A 444 -16.72 3.48 -12.67
N VAL A 445 -17.31 3.45 -13.87
CA VAL A 445 -18.73 3.18 -14.09
C VAL A 445 -18.87 1.96 -14.99
N ILE A 446 -19.70 1.03 -14.54
CA ILE A 446 -20.11 -0.17 -15.28
C ILE A 446 -21.59 -0.01 -15.66
N LEU A 447 -21.88 -0.11 -16.95
CA LEU A 447 -23.24 0.05 -17.45
C LEU A 447 -23.94 -1.30 -17.55
N ILE A 448 -25.17 -1.37 -17.05
CA ILE A 448 -25.91 -2.61 -16.91
C ILE A 448 -27.07 -2.67 -17.91
N ALA A 449 -27.20 -3.81 -18.61
CA ALA A 449 -28.46 -4.23 -19.23
C ALA A 449 -29.27 -5.11 -18.26
N SER A 450 -30.57 -4.81 -18.09
CA SER A 450 -31.44 -5.56 -17.18
C SER A 450 -32.07 -6.79 -17.85
N ARG A 451 -32.03 -7.94 -17.17
CA ARG A 451 -32.68 -9.20 -17.62
C ARG A 451 -34.20 -9.11 -17.72
N HIS A 452 -34.84 -8.26 -16.92
CA HIS A 452 -36.29 -8.11 -16.87
C HIS A 452 -36.90 -7.44 -18.11
N ARG A 453 -36.05 -6.84 -18.94
CA ARG A 453 -36.47 -6.10 -20.14
C ARG A 453 -36.75 -7.05 -21.30
N LYS A 454 -37.53 -6.61 -22.28
CA LYS A 454 -37.70 -7.35 -23.55
C LYS A 454 -36.39 -7.38 -24.31
N MET A 455 -36.22 -8.37 -25.18
CA MET A 455 -35.01 -8.49 -25.99
C MET A 455 -34.76 -7.24 -26.85
N SER A 456 -35.81 -6.63 -27.41
CA SER A 456 -35.71 -5.38 -28.18
C SER A 456 -35.17 -4.21 -27.35
N GLU A 457 -35.57 -4.10 -26.08
CA GLU A 457 -35.08 -3.06 -25.17
C GLU A 457 -33.62 -3.29 -24.80
N MET A 458 -33.16 -4.56 -24.71
CA MET A 458 -31.74 -4.83 -24.51
C MET A 458 -30.88 -4.53 -25.74
N TYR A 459 -31.38 -4.78 -26.95
CA TYR A 459 -30.72 -4.32 -28.18
C TYR A 459 -30.55 -2.80 -28.14
N GLU A 460 -31.61 -2.08 -27.78
CA GLU A 460 -31.56 -0.61 -27.64
C GLU A 460 -30.54 -0.17 -26.57
N THR A 461 -30.49 -0.85 -25.41
CA THR A 461 -29.49 -0.54 -24.37
C THR A 461 -28.05 -0.76 -24.84
N ILE A 462 -27.76 -1.87 -25.52
CA ILE A 462 -26.42 -2.14 -26.04
C ILE A 462 -26.07 -1.18 -27.18
N GLU A 463 -27.02 -0.87 -28.06
CA GLU A 463 -26.83 0.12 -29.14
C GLU A 463 -26.52 1.50 -28.56
N GLN A 464 -27.31 1.97 -27.58
CA GLN A 464 -27.08 3.23 -26.87
C GLN A 464 -25.70 3.24 -26.20
N PHE A 465 -25.27 2.13 -25.61
CA PHE A 465 -23.93 1.98 -25.04
C PHE A 465 -22.85 2.13 -26.12
N THR A 466 -22.94 1.37 -27.22
CA THR A 466 -21.94 1.44 -28.30
C THR A 466 -21.88 2.84 -28.92
N ASP A 467 -23.03 3.50 -29.07
CA ASP A 467 -23.15 4.84 -29.62
C ASP A 467 -22.55 5.92 -28.69
N VAL A 468 -22.66 5.80 -27.37
CA VAL A 468 -21.97 6.75 -26.46
C VAL A 468 -20.45 6.52 -26.41
N VAL A 469 -19.99 5.29 -26.63
CA VAL A 469 -18.56 4.95 -26.70
C VAL A 469 -17.95 5.40 -28.04
N GLU A 470 -18.63 5.18 -29.16
CA GLU A 470 -18.15 5.52 -30.51
C GLU A 470 -18.41 6.98 -30.91
N GLY A 471 -19.47 7.58 -30.38
CA GLY A 471 -20.10 8.81 -30.87
C GLY A 471 -19.20 10.05 -30.93
N SER A 472 -19.73 11.10 -31.57
CA SER A 472 -19.00 12.35 -31.89
C SER A 472 -19.26 13.53 -30.93
N ASN A 473 -20.11 13.37 -29.91
CA ASN A 473 -20.30 14.41 -28.88
C ASN A 473 -19.05 14.48 -27.99
N THR A 474 -18.26 15.54 -28.12
CA THR A 474 -16.93 15.63 -27.51
C THR A 474 -16.98 15.61 -25.98
N VAL A 475 -17.93 16.31 -25.34
CA VAL A 475 -17.97 16.41 -23.86
C VAL A 475 -18.36 15.09 -23.21
N LEU A 476 -19.47 14.49 -23.66
CA LEU A 476 -19.90 13.20 -23.11
C LEU A 476 -18.89 12.09 -23.46
N LYS A 477 -18.28 12.14 -24.65
CA LYS A 477 -17.24 11.19 -25.06
C LYS A 477 -16.01 11.25 -24.15
N ASP A 478 -15.53 12.43 -23.81
CA ASP A 478 -14.37 12.58 -22.92
C ASP A 478 -14.67 12.01 -21.53
N LEU A 479 -15.87 12.28 -21.00
CA LEU A 479 -16.32 11.70 -19.73
C LEU A 479 -16.47 10.17 -19.81
N VAL A 480 -17.06 9.65 -20.88
CA VAL A 480 -17.23 8.20 -21.10
C VAL A 480 -15.87 7.51 -21.17
N ASN A 481 -14.93 8.03 -21.97
CA ASN A 481 -13.57 7.48 -22.09
C ASN A 481 -12.82 7.50 -20.76
N LYS A 482 -13.13 8.46 -19.88
CA LYS A 482 -12.47 8.62 -18.59
C LYS A 482 -13.04 7.70 -17.52
N TYR A 483 -14.35 7.47 -17.52
CA TYR A 483 -15.06 6.87 -16.38
C TYR A 483 -15.79 5.58 -16.70
N VAL A 484 -16.28 5.36 -17.91
CA VAL A 484 -16.99 4.12 -18.25
C VAL A 484 -15.95 3.04 -18.57
N ILE A 485 -15.93 1.97 -17.79
CA ILE A 485 -14.85 0.96 -17.81
C ILE A 485 -15.35 -0.48 -17.94
N GLY A 486 -16.66 -0.72 -17.90
CA GLY A 486 -17.19 -2.06 -18.11
C GLY A 486 -18.67 -2.08 -18.46
N PHE A 487 -19.13 -3.27 -18.80
CA PHE A 487 -20.53 -3.57 -19.02
C PHE A 487 -20.95 -4.79 -18.22
N ASP A 488 -22.23 -4.83 -17.81
CA ASP A 488 -22.79 -5.90 -16.98
C ASP A 488 -24.22 -6.28 -17.39
N VAL A 489 -24.65 -7.44 -16.90
CA VAL A 489 -26.04 -7.91 -16.95
C VAL A 489 -26.48 -8.28 -15.53
N ALA A 490 -27.53 -7.62 -15.07
CA ALA A 490 -28.10 -7.84 -13.73
C ALA A 490 -29.62 -8.04 -13.78
N GLY A 491 -30.19 -8.35 -12.61
CA GLY A 491 -31.58 -8.79 -12.44
C GLY A 491 -31.69 -10.31 -12.38
N ASP A 492 -32.92 -10.81 -12.19
CA ASP A 492 -33.20 -12.23 -11.96
C ASP A 492 -32.58 -13.12 -13.05
N GLU A 493 -31.62 -13.95 -12.63
CA GLU A 493 -30.91 -14.90 -13.49
C GLU A 493 -31.85 -15.88 -14.21
N LYS A 494 -33.03 -16.16 -13.64
CA LYS A 494 -34.05 -17.01 -14.27
C LYS A 494 -34.77 -16.35 -15.43
N ALA A 495 -34.86 -15.01 -15.42
CA ALA A 495 -35.60 -14.29 -16.45
C ALA A 495 -34.94 -14.42 -17.82
N ARG A 496 -33.60 -14.51 -17.86
CA ARG A 496 -32.84 -14.71 -19.10
C ARG A 496 -31.43 -15.22 -18.84
N SER A 497 -31.08 -16.30 -19.52
CA SER A 497 -29.76 -16.91 -19.44
C SER A 497 -28.70 -16.15 -20.25
N PRO A 498 -27.41 -16.22 -19.86
CA PRO A 498 -26.34 -15.62 -20.65
C PRO A 498 -26.26 -16.13 -22.09
N ALA A 499 -26.56 -17.41 -22.34
CA ALA A 499 -26.57 -17.96 -23.70
C ALA A 499 -27.59 -17.26 -24.62
N GLU A 500 -28.77 -16.91 -24.09
CA GLU A 500 -29.80 -16.18 -24.85
C GLU A 500 -29.40 -14.75 -25.22
N LEU A 501 -28.42 -14.18 -24.49
CA LEU A 501 -27.90 -12.84 -24.72
C LEU A 501 -26.80 -12.80 -25.77
N ARG A 502 -26.31 -13.96 -26.22
CA ARG A 502 -25.16 -14.08 -27.12
C ARG A 502 -25.24 -13.16 -28.33
N SER A 503 -26.40 -13.14 -28.99
CA SER A 503 -26.59 -12.39 -30.24
C SER A 503 -26.53 -10.88 -30.04
N VAL A 504 -27.13 -10.37 -28.95
CA VAL A 504 -27.14 -8.94 -28.65
C VAL A 504 -25.78 -8.47 -28.12
N PHE A 505 -25.05 -9.35 -27.43
CA PHE A 505 -23.70 -9.09 -26.94
C PHE A 505 -22.62 -9.06 -28.03
N ILE A 506 -22.88 -9.54 -29.26
CA ILE A 506 -21.87 -9.51 -30.34
C ILE A 506 -21.36 -8.09 -30.57
N ALA A 507 -22.23 -7.08 -30.58
CA ALA A 507 -21.85 -5.69 -30.78
C ALA A 507 -20.90 -5.19 -29.68
N LEU A 508 -21.15 -5.58 -28.43
CA LEU A 508 -20.29 -5.24 -27.29
C LEU A 508 -18.93 -5.94 -27.37
N LEU A 509 -18.91 -7.23 -27.73
CA LEU A 509 -17.66 -7.99 -27.88
C LEU A 509 -16.75 -7.42 -28.98
N GLN A 510 -17.32 -6.89 -30.05
CA GLN A 510 -16.56 -6.25 -31.13
C GLN A 510 -15.81 -5.00 -30.64
N GLN A 511 -16.26 -4.36 -29.56
CA GLN A 511 -15.58 -3.22 -28.94
C GLN A 511 -14.41 -3.63 -28.04
N CYS A 512 -14.21 -4.93 -27.79
CA CYS A 512 -13.21 -5.43 -26.84
C CYS A 512 -13.34 -4.79 -25.43
N PHE A 513 -14.56 -4.43 -25.06
CA PHE A 513 -14.84 -3.77 -23.78
C PHE A 513 -14.84 -4.79 -22.64
N PRO A 514 -14.40 -4.42 -21.41
CA PRO A 514 -14.45 -5.33 -20.27
C PRO A 514 -15.88 -5.69 -19.88
N ILE A 515 -16.11 -6.98 -19.57
CA ILE A 515 -17.44 -7.51 -19.26
C ILE A 515 -17.41 -8.22 -17.90
N THR A 516 -18.33 -7.84 -17.02
CA THR A 516 -18.72 -8.65 -15.86
C THR A 516 -20.15 -9.13 -16.06
N ILE A 517 -20.55 -10.26 -15.46
CA ILE A 517 -21.92 -10.78 -15.58
C ILE A 517 -22.34 -11.34 -14.22
N HIS A 518 -23.50 -10.93 -13.71
CA HIS A 518 -24.12 -11.65 -12.59
C HIS A 518 -24.47 -13.06 -13.06
N ALA A 519 -23.83 -14.08 -12.48
CA ALA A 519 -24.10 -15.46 -12.81
C ALA A 519 -23.78 -16.38 -11.63
N GLY A 520 -24.64 -17.37 -11.43
CA GLY A 520 -24.43 -18.38 -10.41
C GLY A 520 -24.65 -17.87 -8.99
N GLU A 521 -25.42 -16.80 -8.81
CA GLU A 521 -25.89 -16.38 -7.50
C GLU A 521 -26.97 -17.36 -7.00
N ILE A 522 -28.00 -17.55 -7.82
CA ILE A 522 -29.12 -18.44 -7.55
C ILE A 522 -29.08 -19.65 -8.49
N GLN A 523 -28.62 -19.46 -9.73
CA GLN A 523 -28.54 -20.52 -10.72
C GLN A 523 -27.27 -21.37 -10.56
N ASP A 524 -27.26 -22.51 -11.25
CA ASP A 524 -26.14 -23.45 -11.21
C ASP A 524 -24.89 -22.94 -11.95
N ALA A 525 -23.80 -23.68 -11.82
CA ALA A 525 -22.53 -23.36 -12.46
C ALA A 525 -22.60 -23.32 -14.00
N GLN A 526 -23.66 -23.87 -14.61
CA GLN A 526 -23.86 -23.77 -16.06
C GLN A 526 -24.09 -22.32 -16.48
N LYS A 527 -24.74 -21.49 -15.66
CA LYS A 527 -24.89 -20.06 -15.97
C LYS A 527 -23.59 -19.28 -15.86
N ILE A 528 -22.71 -19.69 -14.96
CA ILE A 528 -21.33 -19.18 -14.89
C ILE A 528 -20.56 -19.56 -16.16
N TRP A 529 -20.69 -20.83 -16.61
CA TRP A 529 -20.09 -21.30 -17.85
C TRP A 529 -20.59 -20.48 -19.05
N GLU A 530 -21.91 -20.30 -19.20
CA GLU A 530 -22.49 -19.53 -20.30
C GLU A 530 -22.01 -18.07 -20.28
N ALA A 531 -21.92 -17.43 -19.11
CA ALA A 531 -21.37 -16.08 -18.99
C ALA A 531 -19.93 -15.99 -19.54
N VAL A 532 -19.08 -16.96 -19.23
CA VAL A 532 -17.67 -16.96 -19.67
C VAL A 532 -17.50 -17.35 -21.14
N TYR A 533 -18.24 -18.33 -21.65
CA TYR A 533 -18.00 -18.87 -22.99
C TYR A 533 -18.90 -18.26 -24.07
N GLU A 534 -20.11 -17.82 -23.71
CA GLU A 534 -21.00 -17.15 -24.63
C GLU A 534 -20.78 -15.63 -24.60
N LEU A 535 -20.65 -15.05 -23.41
CA LEU A 535 -20.53 -13.59 -23.25
C LEU A 535 -19.11 -13.09 -23.02
N ASN A 536 -18.12 -13.99 -22.97
CA ASN A 536 -16.71 -13.69 -22.75
C ASN A 536 -16.45 -12.83 -21.50
N ALA A 537 -17.18 -13.11 -20.42
CA ALA A 537 -17.04 -12.38 -19.18
C ALA A 537 -15.61 -12.48 -18.60
N ASP A 538 -15.04 -11.33 -18.26
CA ASP A 538 -13.74 -11.17 -17.59
C ASP A 538 -13.85 -11.37 -16.07
N ARG A 539 -15.05 -11.08 -15.53
CA ARG A 539 -15.42 -11.31 -14.13
C ARG A 539 -16.84 -11.85 -14.01
N ILE A 540 -17.13 -12.48 -12.88
CA ILE A 540 -18.46 -12.96 -12.53
C ILE A 540 -18.93 -12.30 -11.25
N GLY A 541 -20.10 -11.67 -11.31
CA GLY A 541 -20.86 -11.22 -10.16
C GLY A 541 -21.37 -12.42 -9.37
N HIS A 542 -21.04 -12.46 -8.08
CA HIS A 542 -21.36 -13.51 -7.11
C HIS A 542 -20.67 -14.86 -7.37
N GLY A 543 -21.01 -15.58 -8.46
CA GLY A 543 -20.35 -16.84 -8.82
C GLY A 543 -20.36 -17.91 -7.71
N LEU A 544 -21.44 -17.98 -6.92
CA LEU A 544 -21.52 -18.79 -5.70
C LEU A 544 -21.50 -20.30 -5.97
N THR A 545 -21.94 -20.72 -7.15
CA THR A 545 -22.02 -22.13 -7.55
C THR A 545 -20.81 -22.62 -8.34
N LEU A 546 -19.78 -21.78 -8.57
CA LEU A 546 -18.58 -22.21 -9.31
C LEU A 546 -17.87 -23.38 -8.62
N ILE A 547 -17.91 -23.43 -7.28
CA ILE A 547 -17.29 -24.51 -6.48
C ILE A 547 -17.86 -25.90 -6.83
N ASP A 548 -19.08 -25.96 -7.36
CA ASP A 548 -19.74 -27.21 -7.77
C ASP A 548 -19.21 -27.76 -9.11
N ASN A 549 -18.33 -27.01 -9.80
CA ASN A 549 -17.72 -27.40 -11.07
C ASN A 549 -16.19 -27.22 -11.07
N PRO A 550 -15.42 -28.23 -10.61
CA PRO A 550 -13.95 -28.15 -10.49
C PRO A 550 -13.22 -27.87 -11.81
N ASP A 551 -13.71 -28.39 -12.94
CA ASP A 551 -13.10 -28.15 -14.26
C ASP A 551 -13.27 -26.69 -14.69
N LEU A 552 -14.44 -26.10 -14.45
CA LEU A 552 -14.68 -24.69 -14.70
C LEU A 552 -13.86 -23.81 -13.75
N LEU A 553 -13.76 -24.17 -12.48
CA LEU A 553 -12.91 -23.49 -11.50
C LEU A 553 -11.44 -23.45 -11.98
N LEU A 554 -10.91 -24.56 -12.47
CA LEU A 554 -9.56 -24.60 -13.03
C LEU A 554 -9.41 -23.69 -14.25
N LYS A 555 -10.46 -23.52 -15.06
CA LYS A 555 -10.46 -22.55 -16.17
C LYS A 555 -10.44 -21.11 -15.67
N PHE A 556 -11.13 -20.78 -14.58
CA PHE A 556 -11.08 -19.45 -13.96
C PHE A 556 -9.67 -19.12 -13.50
N LEU A 557 -9.00 -20.06 -12.83
CA LEU A 557 -7.61 -19.91 -12.42
C LEU A 557 -6.68 -19.64 -13.61
N ASN A 558 -6.75 -20.48 -14.64
CA ASN A 558 -5.87 -20.39 -15.81
C ASN A 558 -6.11 -19.14 -16.66
N ARG A 559 -7.36 -18.66 -16.73
CA ARG A 559 -7.73 -17.46 -17.50
C ARG A 559 -7.72 -16.18 -16.66
N ASN A 560 -7.42 -16.28 -15.36
CA ASN A 560 -7.45 -15.18 -14.42
C ASN A 560 -8.81 -14.44 -14.38
N ILE A 561 -9.91 -15.21 -14.42
CA ILE A 561 -11.28 -14.68 -14.34
C ILE A 561 -11.60 -14.39 -12.88
N GLY A 562 -12.05 -13.16 -12.60
CA GLY A 562 -12.34 -12.71 -11.25
C GLY A 562 -13.74 -13.06 -10.76
N ILE A 563 -13.92 -13.15 -9.44
CA ILE A 563 -15.22 -13.39 -8.80
C ILE A 563 -15.50 -12.28 -7.79
N GLU A 564 -16.65 -11.64 -7.94
CA GLU A 564 -17.10 -10.52 -7.12
C GLU A 564 -18.08 -11.03 -6.06
N LEU A 565 -17.59 -11.38 -4.87
CA LEU A 565 -18.44 -11.86 -3.78
C LEU A 565 -19.04 -10.69 -3.01
N CYS A 566 -20.28 -10.86 -2.55
CA CYS A 566 -21.06 -9.83 -1.86
C CYS A 566 -21.66 -10.43 -0.58
N PRO A 567 -20.87 -10.63 0.49
CA PRO A 567 -21.22 -11.43 1.66
C PRO A 567 -22.62 -11.18 2.23
N SER A 568 -23.00 -9.92 2.51
CA SER A 568 -24.31 -9.63 3.09
C SER A 568 -25.44 -9.93 2.11
N SER A 569 -25.30 -9.52 0.86
CA SER A 569 -26.30 -9.79 -0.19
C SER A 569 -26.47 -11.29 -0.41
N ASN A 570 -25.37 -12.04 -0.54
CA ASN A 570 -25.38 -13.49 -0.72
C ASN A 570 -25.99 -14.23 0.48
N TYR A 571 -25.70 -13.78 1.71
CA TYR A 571 -26.34 -14.28 2.92
C TYR A 571 -27.86 -14.03 2.90
N GLN A 572 -28.26 -12.80 2.58
CA GLN A 572 -29.66 -12.38 2.59
C GLN A 572 -30.48 -13.09 1.51
N ILE A 573 -29.97 -13.17 0.29
CA ILE A 573 -30.70 -13.74 -0.86
C ILE A 573 -30.65 -15.27 -0.83
N VAL A 574 -29.46 -15.86 -0.76
CA VAL A 574 -29.26 -17.30 -0.97
C VAL A 574 -29.27 -18.08 0.34
N GLY A 575 -28.69 -17.52 1.40
CA GLY A 575 -28.59 -18.17 2.71
C GLY A 575 -27.35 -19.04 2.83
N PHE A 576 -26.51 -18.72 3.81
CA PHE A 576 -25.26 -19.38 4.10
C PHE A 576 -25.04 -19.45 5.60
N LYS A 577 -24.15 -20.35 6.05
CA LYS A 577 -23.74 -20.38 7.45
C LYS A 577 -23.08 -19.06 7.83
N ASP A 578 -23.52 -18.53 8.96
CA ASP A 578 -22.86 -17.46 9.69
C ASP A 578 -22.45 -18.01 11.05
N TYR A 579 -21.14 -18.15 11.26
CA TYR A 579 -20.55 -18.73 12.46
C TYR A 579 -20.69 -17.81 13.69
N SER A 580 -21.09 -16.54 13.52
CA SER A 580 -21.50 -15.65 14.62
C SER A 580 -22.97 -15.88 15.03
N LEU A 581 -23.78 -16.52 14.18
CA LEU A 581 -25.21 -16.78 14.37
C LEU A 581 -25.56 -18.28 14.27
N LEU A 582 -24.70 -19.16 14.78
CA LEU A 582 -24.75 -20.61 14.53
C LEU A 582 -26.13 -21.25 14.74
N HIS A 583 -26.89 -20.85 15.77
CA HIS A 583 -28.22 -21.43 16.01
C HIS A 583 -29.23 -21.12 14.90
N ALA A 584 -29.14 -19.94 14.28
CA ALA A 584 -30.07 -19.51 13.24
C ALA A 584 -29.73 -20.09 11.86
N THR A 585 -28.45 -20.42 11.62
CA THR A 585 -27.97 -20.67 10.25
C THR A 585 -27.35 -22.06 10.03
N ASN A 586 -27.33 -22.95 11.03
CA ASN A 586 -26.62 -24.23 10.95
C ASN A 586 -27.08 -25.15 9.80
N ALA A 587 -28.33 -25.00 9.34
CA ALA A 587 -28.90 -25.77 8.23
C ALA A 587 -28.43 -25.30 6.84
N TYR A 588 -27.87 -24.09 6.73
CA TYR A 588 -27.36 -23.57 5.46
C TYR A 588 -26.01 -24.19 5.07
N LYS A 589 -25.63 -24.02 3.81
CA LYS A 589 -24.32 -24.47 3.28
C LYS A 589 -23.20 -23.49 3.65
N GLU A 590 -21.96 -23.96 3.55
CA GLU A 590 -20.78 -23.11 3.76
C GLU A 590 -20.63 -22.09 2.61
N TYR A 591 -20.14 -20.89 2.94
CA TYR A 591 -19.87 -19.85 1.96
C TYR A 591 -18.59 -20.20 1.16
N PRO A 592 -18.58 -20.08 -0.18
CA PRO A 592 -17.51 -20.65 -1.00
C PRO A 592 -16.18 -19.88 -0.93
N LEU A 593 -16.14 -18.73 -0.24
CA LEU A 593 -14.98 -17.84 -0.16
C LEU A 593 -13.67 -18.56 0.21
N GLN A 594 -13.69 -19.36 1.29
CA GLN A 594 -12.50 -20.07 1.74
C GLN A 594 -12.01 -21.08 0.70
N GLY A 595 -12.92 -21.82 0.08
CA GLY A 595 -12.60 -22.75 -1.00
C GLY A 595 -11.98 -22.04 -2.20
N TYR A 596 -12.49 -20.86 -2.58
CA TYR A 596 -11.92 -20.09 -3.68
C TYR A 596 -10.51 -19.55 -3.36
N LEU A 597 -10.30 -18.99 -2.16
CA LEU A 597 -8.97 -18.53 -1.73
C LEU A 597 -7.95 -19.68 -1.70
N GLN A 598 -8.32 -20.83 -1.15
CA GLN A 598 -7.44 -22.01 -1.09
C GLN A 598 -7.06 -22.57 -2.47
N ASN A 599 -7.94 -22.41 -3.47
CA ASN A 599 -7.66 -22.78 -4.86
C ASN A 599 -6.93 -21.69 -5.65
N GLY A 600 -6.58 -20.56 -5.02
CA GLY A 600 -5.85 -19.46 -5.66
C GLY A 600 -6.70 -18.60 -6.60
N LEU A 601 -8.03 -18.68 -6.52
CA LEU A 601 -8.90 -17.82 -7.32
C LEU A 601 -8.83 -16.37 -6.84
N LYS A 602 -8.94 -15.44 -7.78
CA LYS A 602 -9.05 -14.00 -7.48
C LYS A 602 -10.49 -13.64 -7.13
N VAL A 603 -10.80 -13.79 -5.86
CA VAL A 603 -12.06 -13.38 -5.24
C VAL A 603 -11.92 -12.01 -4.58
N THR A 604 -13.02 -11.25 -4.58
CA THR A 604 -13.10 -9.91 -3.96
C THR A 604 -14.34 -9.81 -3.08
N ILE A 605 -14.32 -8.86 -2.14
CA ILE A 605 -15.44 -8.58 -1.24
C ILE A 605 -16.02 -7.21 -1.59
N ASN A 606 -17.33 -7.15 -1.81
CA ASN A 606 -18.02 -6.00 -2.40
C ASN A 606 -19.37 -5.78 -1.72
N THR A 607 -19.94 -4.59 -1.86
CA THR A 607 -21.15 -4.22 -1.11
C THR A 607 -22.47 -4.59 -1.79
N ASP A 608 -22.46 -4.80 -3.10
CA ASP A 608 -23.64 -4.97 -3.93
C ASP A 608 -24.62 -3.80 -3.79
N ASN A 609 -25.61 -3.93 -2.90
CA ASN A 609 -26.59 -2.90 -2.60
C ASN A 609 -26.45 -2.44 -1.14
N ARG A 610 -25.62 -1.42 -0.91
CA ARG A 610 -25.31 -0.90 0.44
C ARG A 610 -26.54 -0.58 1.28
N GLY A 611 -27.51 0.10 0.67
CA GLY A 611 -28.76 0.51 1.28
C GLY A 611 -29.62 -0.70 1.66
N ILE A 612 -29.94 -1.53 0.67
CA ILE A 612 -30.79 -2.73 0.82
C ILE A 612 -30.20 -3.69 1.85
N SER A 613 -28.92 -4.02 1.72
CA SER A 613 -28.23 -4.95 2.61
C SER A 613 -27.83 -4.33 3.95
N ARG A 614 -28.12 -3.03 4.18
CA ARG A 614 -27.81 -2.28 5.40
C ARG A 614 -26.33 -2.37 5.79
N THR A 615 -25.47 -2.31 4.77
CA THR A 615 -24.04 -2.60 4.88
C THR A 615 -23.15 -1.46 4.38
N ASN A 616 -21.86 -1.59 4.66
CA ASN A 616 -20.78 -0.77 4.13
C ASN A 616 -19.59 -1.68 3.81
N LEU A 617 -18.56 -1.18 3.12
CA LEU A 617 -17.48 -2.04 2.68
C LEU A 617 -16.68 -2.65 3.85
N CYS A 618 -16.62 -1.95 4.99
CA CYS A 618 -16.02 -2.48 6.20
C CYS A 618 -16.82 -3.68 6.78
N ARG A 619 -18.14 -3.54 6.86
CA ARG A 619 -19.06 -4.61 7.31
C ARG A 619 -18.99 -5.83 6.41
N GLU A 620 -18.82 -5.67 5.11
CA GLU A 620 -18.68 -6.82 4.22
C GLU A 620 -17.47 -7.69 4.56
N PHE A 621 -16.33 -7.10 4.95
CA PHE A 621 -15.17 -7.88 5.40
C PHE A 621 -15.43 -8.61 6.72
N VAL A 622 -16.13 -7.97 7.66
CA VAL A 622 -16.55 -8.61 8.92
C VAL A 622 -17.52 -9.75 8.64
N LYS A 623 -18.52 -9.52 7.78
CA LYS A 623 -19.51 -10.52 7.37
C LYS A 623 -18.85 -11.69 6.66
N ALA A 624 -17.91 -11.44 5.75
CA ALA A 624 -17.11 -12.47 5.09
C ALA A 624 -16.33 -13.33 6.10
N SER A 625 -15.77 -12.69 7.14
CA SER A 625 -15.10 -13.38 8.25
C SER A 625 -16.07 -14.26 9.03
N HIS A 626 -17.22 -13.72 9.43
CA HIS A 626 -18.25 -14.48 10.14
C HIS A 626 -18.80 -15.65 9.32
N MET A 627 -18.84 -15.55 7.99
CA MET A 627 -19.31 -16.61 7.09
C MET A 627 -18.22 -17.62 6.70
N THR A 628 -16.99 -17.43 7.18
CA THR A 628 -15.85 -18.33 6.93
C THR A 628 -15.54 -19.15 8.17
N ASN A 629 -15.41 -20.48 8.02
CA ASN A 629 -15.07 -21.34 9.14
C ASN A 629 -13.71 -20.97 9.75
N GLY A 630 -13.69 -20.60 11.02
CA GLY A 630 -12.50 -20.13 11.72
C GLY A 630 -12.12 -18.66 11.45
N GLY A 631 -12.97 -17.90 10.73
CA GLY A 631 -12.79 -16.49 10.42
C GLY A 631 -11.75 -16.21 9.33
N LEU A 632 -11.75 -14.97 8.82
CA LEU A 632 -10.71 -14.47 7.93
C LEU A 632 -9.60 -13.80 8.75
N SER A 633 -8.36 -14.01 8.34
CA SER A 633 -7.20 -13.33 8.92
C SER A 633 -6.99 -11.94 8.31
N LEU A 634 -6.18 -11.11 8.96
CA LEU A 634 -5.76 -9.83 8.36
C LEU A 634 -4.95 -10.02 7.06
N LEU A 635 -4.22 -11.14 6.94
CA LEU A 635 -3.54 -11.50 5.69
C LEU A 635 -4.53 -11.82 4.57
N ASP A 636 -5.63 -12.51 4.88
CA ASP A 636 -6.71 -12.75 3.90
C ASP A 636 -7.33 -11.43 3.45
N ALA A 637 -7.53 -10.48 4.36
CA ALA A 637 -8.05 -9.14 4.03
C ALA A 637 -7.15 -8.41 3.01
N LEU A 638 -5.83 -8.49 3.20
CA LEU A 638 -4.84 -7.94 2.28
C LEU A 638 -4.89 -8.66 0.92
N GLN A 639 -5.02 -9.98 0.91
CA GLN A 639 -5.15 -10.74 -0.33
C GLN A 639 -6.41 -10.36 -1.11
N LEU A 640 -7.55 -10.22 -0.41
CA LEU A 640 -8.82 -9.81 -1.01
C LEU A 640 -8.74 -8.39 -1.60
N SER A 641 -8.11 -7.45 -0.88
CA SER A 641 -7.86 -6.10 -1.39
C SER A 641 -6.93 -6.12 -2.62
N LYS A 642 -5.85 -6.89 -2.58
CA LYS A 642 -4.92 -7.04 -3.72
C LYS A 642 -5.60 -7.66 -4.93
N ASN A 643 -6.42 -8.68 -4.73
CA ASN A 643 -7.22 -9.31 -5.78
C ASN A 643 -8.12 -8.28 -6.46
N SER A 644 -8.76 -7.39 -5.69
CA SER A 644 -9.62 -6.35 -6.24
C SER A 644 -8.87 -5.39 -7.16
N ILE A 645 -7.64 -5.00 -6.82
CA ILE A 645 -6.83 -4.17 -7.73
C ILE A 645 -6.52 -4.95 -9.03
N ASP A 646 -6.12 -6.22 -8.89
CA ASP A 646 -5.70 -7.03 -10.03
C ASP A 646 -6.82 -7.26 -11.04
N ILE A 647 -8.03 -7.57 -10.57
CA ILE A 647 -9.18 -7.86 -11.44
C ILE A 647 -10.02 -6.61 -11.78
N SER A 648 -9.76 -5.44 -11.19
CA SER A 648 -10.46 -4.20 -11.56
C SER A 648 -10.39 -3.90 -13.06
N PHE A 649 -11.33 -3.16 -13.61
CA PHE A 649 -11.32 -2.73 -15.01
C PHE A 649 -10.60 -1.39 -15.22
N PHE A 650 -9.99 -0.84 -14.16
CA PHE A 650 -9.13 0.32 -14.28
C PHE A 650 -7.96 0.08 -15.26
N PRO A 651 -7.56 1.08 -16.05
CA PRO A 651 -6.38 0.98 -16.91
C PRO A 651 -5.12 0.61 -16.14
N TYR A 652 -4.16 -0.05 -16.80
CA TYR A 652 -2.91 -0.50 -16.18
C TYR A 652 -2.21 0.59 -15.35
N LYS A 653 -2.12 1.82 -15.88
CA LYS A 653 -1.51 2.95 -15.18
C LYS A 653 -2.21 3.27 -13.86
N VAL A 654 -3.55 3.31 -13.86
CA VAL A 654 -4.35 3.55 -12.65
C VAL A 654 -4.17 2.41 -11.66
N LYS A 655 -4.10 1.15 -12.12
CA LYS A 655 -3.79 0.01 -11.24
C LYS A 655 -2.42 0.13 -10.57
N GLN A 656 -1.39 0.62 -11.27
CA GLN A 656 -0.08 0.85 -10.66
C GLN A 656 -0.15 1.95 -9.59
N GLU A 657 -0.82 3.06 -9.88
CA GLU A 657 -1.04 4.15 -8.91
C GLU A 657 -1.82 3.66 -7.67
N LEU A 658 -2.82 2.80 -7.87
CA LEU A 658 -3.56 2.16 -6.78
C LEU A 658 -2.69 1.21 -5.96
N LEU A 659 -1.80 0.42 -6.59
CA LEU A 659 -0.86 -0.46 -5.89
C LEU A 659 0.12 0.34 -5.02
N ASP A 660 0.65 1.45 -5.53
CA ASP A 660 1.58 2.30 -4.79
C ASP A 660 0.89 3.00 -3.62
N SER A 661 -0.30 3.55 -3.86
CA SER A 661 -1.13 4.17 -2.81
C SER A 661 -1.55 3.15 -1.74
N ALA A 662 -1.96 1.94 -2.15
CA ALA A 662 -2.33 0.87 -1.23
C ALA A 662 -1.14 0.45 -0.35
N GLN A 663 0.06 0.29 -0.91
CA GLN A 663 1.25 -0.06 -0.11
C GLN A 663 1.55 0.99 0.98
N THR A 664 1.39 2.27 0.65
CA THR A 664 1.57 3.36 1.61
C THR A 664 0.53 3.28 2.73
N LYS A 665 -0.76 3.16 2.37
CA LYS A 665 -1.87 3.03 3.32
C LYS A 665 -1.80 1.76 4.17
N ILE A 666 -1.29 0.64 3.64
CA ILE A 666 -1.05 -0.59 4.41
C ILE A 666 -0.03 -0.32 5.51
N GLY A 667 1.05 0.41 5.23
CA GLY A 667 2.02 0.80 6.25
C GLY A 667 1.39 1.61 7.40
N GLU A 668 0.52 2.58 7.07
CA GLU A 668 -0.23 3.37 8.06
C GLU A 668 -1.22 2.52 8.86
N TRP A 669 -1.93 1.61 8.19
CA TRP A 669 -2.87 0.69 8.81
C TRP A 669 -2.20 -0.25 9.80
N LEU A 670 -1.07 -0.86 9.43
CA LEU A 670 -0.30 -1.73 10.32
C LEU A 670 0.17 -0.99 11.58
N LYS A 671 0.57 0.28 11.45
CA LYS A 671 0.92 1.15 12.60
C LYS A 671 -0.29 1.41 13.50
N SER A 672 -1.46 1.68 12.91
CA SER A 672 -2.70 1.91 13.66
C SER A 672 -3.14 0.68 14.48
N LEU A 673 -2.74 -0.52 14.05
CA LEU A 673 -2.96 -1.77 14.77
C LEU A 673 -1.83 -2.13 15.76
N HIS A 674 -0.85 -1.26 15.94
CA HIS A 674 0.36 -1.52 16.75
C HIS A 674 1.12 -2.79 16.33
N LEU A 675 1.12 -3.09 15.03
CA LEU A 675 1.84 -4.24 14.46
C LEU A 675 3.26 -3.87 14.02
N VAL A 676 3.49 -2.62 13.60
CA VAL A 676 4.78 -2.10 13.14
C VAL A 676 5.09 -0.72 13.70
#